data_AF-A0A3C1GE29-F1
#
_entry.id   AF-A0A3C1GE29-F1
#
_cell.length_a   1.000
_cell.length_b   1.000
_cell.length_c   1.000
_cell.angle_alpha   90.00
_cell.angle_beta   90.00
_cell.angle_gamma   90.00
#
_symmetry.space_group_name_H-M   'P 1'
#
loop_
_entity.id
_entity.type
_entity.pdbx_description
1 polymer ?
#
loop_
_entity_poly.entity_id
_entity_poly.type
_entity_poly.pdbx_seq_one_letter_code
_entity_poly.pdbx_strand_id
1 'polypeptide(L)'
;ERFLNPERISMPDMDIDFADDRRDEVIRYVVERYGADRVAHIITFGTMGAKAVIRDVGRVLGFSYGDADRLAKLVPGFPLNITLDDSLEKSPELAQMVKHDPRVGELWGVAKALEGCTRHASVHASAVVISDEPLMDRVPLYKDPKRPELITGFAMGPIEKLGLLKMDFLGLKTLTVITDAVQLVKESRGVPLDPDAFPIDDARTYQLLSEARTLGVFQLESPGMRDALQKLRPGHIEDLIAMVALYRPGPMDLIPDFVNRKHGRAPITYEHPAMEEHLKATYGIMVYQEQVMRLAAELAGFSLGQADTLRKAMGKKDRELMAQQREQFIAGCRGKKMDARKAERIWELIEKFAGYGFNRCLTADAQIEMSNGIRKPITQVRSGDMVLTKDGPFRALGVRPSGVRAVGRLRLTNGMAIRCTPDHPIFTQRGWVNAEDVTPEDFIAVARELPSGRESVPPERPALLGYALSEGCMGYAGHFYLYSTVADEIEDMRRTLAVFANTLPRVEYRSHDKASSVRPVRIDRKVPSAAVRFLFEECGLQWKGALDKRVPALVDRWDRDAVAVLVGKLFQGDGCVHRKTRSVFYATSSEGLVRDVQRLLLKLGISSTTHTKSFKYRGGRRVGYTVSLTGGRRTFTRFHDLVGPHLVGAKRVALATLAASYAGTKPLLARGTVDVIPWVLCREPLREAVRKRFPSLRAGSRVLGVAWRLFFDDERRRGIRRDTVAHLARQLDAPALDALAEASVGWSRPKGFVVESSEPTYDFEVPGARSFIANGIAVHNSHAACYAFVAYQTAYLKANYPVEFMAALLTSEMDKTDKIVQHMDECRAMGLTVAPPDVNTSGARFAVSAETIRFGLAAIKNVGASAIESIVRNRAGEGPFASLADFCIRADLRLINRRVIESLIKAGAFDSLGGTRAGLLASLDQTMEAGQRRQRDRDEGQASLFDALAGPPTADGSGGRGRAGMTPGAPQRDMPEWPAEQLLAYEKDVLGFYLSGHPLERYRETARDLGTASAADIASRPVASRVALLGQIGAVRERATKSGNRMAFATLDVADGAVSLTVFPEAFKSCGAALGTPGPVIVKGRIDETDKGRVILVEEIAPLPSVLQGGGGGTRSLAGRGTAGDGTRRHAHACRIRLRAEAPEVDSLLGSLRQICQEHRGGTPLFVHVLLPEHEVVVKASGYPVEPDPELVEKIERLLGPDAVTVEYAGRA
;
A
#
# COMPACT_ATOMS: atom_id res chain seq x y z
N GLU A 1 -5.63 19.81 -5.28
CA GLU A 1 -7.01 19.73 -4.73
C GLU A 1 -7.07 18.79 -3.51
N ARG A 2 -7.15 17.46 -3.66
CA ARG A 2 -7.50 16.57 -2.52
C ARG A 2 -6.57 16.66 -1.30
N PHE A 3 -5.25 16.63 -1.50
CA PHE A 3 -4.27 16.78 -0.41
C PHE A 3 -4.16 18.25 0.02
N LEU A 4 -4.01 19.15 -0.96
CA LEU A 4 -3.90 20.59 -0.78
C LEU A 4 -4.76 21.26 -1.87
N ASN A 5 -5.77 22.04 -1.45
CA ASN A 5 -6.74 22.71 -2.34
C ASN A 5 -6.42 24.23 -2.35
N PRO A 6 -6.25 24.88 -3.52
CA PRO A 6 -5.99 26.32 -3.61
C PRO A 6 -7.04 27.23 -2.96
N GLU A 7 -8.27 26.73 -2.78
CA GLU A 7 -9.39 27.45 -2.14
C GLU A 7 -9.49 27.17 -0.62
N ARG A 8 -8.63 26.29 -0.07
CA ARG A 8 -8.65 25.85 1.34
C ARG A 8 -7.60 26.58 2.16
N ILE A 9 -8.04 27.49 3.04
CA ILE A 9 -7.17 28.18 4.00
C ILE A 9 -6.94 27.30 5.24
N SER A 10 -6.13 26.24 5.11
CA SER A 10 -5.60 25.48 6.23
C SER A 10 -4.36 24.68 5.81
N MET A 11 -3.48 24.32 6.76
CA MET A 11 -2.33 23.46 6.48
C MET A 11 -2.75 22.08 5.89
N PRO A 12 -1.88 21.44 5.09
CA PRO A 12 -2.02 20.02 4.76
C PRO A 12 -1.76 19.18 6.02
N ASP A 13 -2.49 18.07 6.16
CA ASP A 13 -2.18 17.07 7.19
C ASP A 13 -1.24 16.02 6.58
N MET A 14 -0.34 15.45 7.38
CA MET A 14 0.67 14.51 6.93
C MET A 14 0.83 13.33 7.88
N ASP A 15 0.23 12.22 7.47
CA ASP A 15 0.32 10.91 8.10
C ASP A 15 1.47 10.11 7.45
N ILE A 16 2.34 9.53 8.26
CA ILE A 16 3.48 8.71 7.80
C ILE A 16 3.58 7.45 8.68
N ASP A 17 3.49 6.27 8.04
CA ASP A 17 3.68 4.98 8.69
C ASP A 17 5.18 4.62 8.82
N PHE A 18 5.54 4.07 9.97
CA PHE A 18 6.86 3.50 10.27
C PHE A 18 6.72 2.08 10.84
N ALA A 19 7.81 1.32 10.86
CA ALA A 19 7.88 0.12 11.69
C ALA A 19 7.64 0.50 13.17
N ASP A 20 6.73 -0.22 13.82
CA ASP A 20 6.15 0.10 15.13
C ASP A 20 7.24 0.22 16.22
N ASP A 21 8.19 -0.72 16.18
CA ASP A 21 9.37 -0.82 17.04
C ASP A 21 10.44 0.25 16.79
N ARG A 22 10.41 0.94 15.65
CA ARG A 22 11.41 1.96 15.26
C ARG A 22 10.84 3.38 15.14
N ARG A 23 9.53 3.53 15.24
CA ARG A 23 8.80 4.82 15.27
C ARG A 23 9.42 5.83 16.25
N ASP A 24 9.76 5.37 17.45
CA ASP A 24 10.27 6.24 18.52
C ASP A 24 11.73 6.68 18.30
N GLU A 25 12.49 6.02 17.39
CA GLU A 25 13.76 6.55 16.87
C GLU A 25 13.52 7.81 16.02
N VAL A 26 12.49 7.79 15.18
CA VAL A 26 12.16 8.93 14.28
C VAL A 26 11.68 10.12 15.10
N ILE A 27 10.85 9.89 16.13
CA ILE A 27 10.42 10.94 17.07
C ILE A 27 11.62 11.54 17.78
N ARG A 28 12.55 10.71 18.26
CA ARG A 28 13.79 11.17 18.91
C ARG A 28 14.66 11.99 17.96
N TYR A 29 14.84 11.55 16.71
CA TYR A 29 15.52 12.32 15.68
C TYR A 29 14.84 13.68 15.43
N VAL A 30 13.51 13.76 15.42
CA VAL A 30 12.79 15.04 15.28
C VAL A 30 13.04 15.95 16.51
N VAL A 31 12.98 15.41 17.73
CA VAL A 31 13.31 16.13 18.97
C VAL A 31 14.74 16.66 18.96
N GLU A 32 15.72 15.83 18.59
CA GLU A 32 17.13 16.21 18.46
C GLU A 32 17.38 17.23 17.33
N ARG A 33 16.62 17.13 16.23
CA ARG A 33 16.80 17.95 15.03
C ARG A 33 16.20 19.36 15.14
N TYR A 34 15.07 19.50 15.84
CA TYR A 34 14.30 20.76 15.91
C TYR A 34 14.31 21.42 17.30
N GLY A 35 14.78 20.71 18.33
CA GLY A 35 14.89 21.20 19.71
C GLY A 35 13.81 20.61 20.62
N ALA A 36 14.22 20.13 21.79
CA ALA A 36 13.31 19.54 22.78
C ALA A 36 12.32 20.55 23.38
N ASP A 37 12.57 21.86 23.22
CA ASP A 37 11.67 22.97 23.53
C ASP A 37 10.57 23.18 22.46
N ARG A 38 10.73 22.64 21.25
CA ARG A 38 9.91 22.94 20.06
C ARG A 38 9.11 21.76 19.51
N VAL A 39 9.34 20.57 20.07
CA VAL A 39 8.69 19.33 19.67
C VAL A 39 7.94 18.73 20.86
N ALA A 40 6.65 18.46 20.68
CA ALA A 40 5.82 17.82 21.71
C ALA A 40 4.78 16.91 21.07
N HIS A 41 4.40 15.83 21.75
CA HIS A 41 3.22 15.07 21.36
C HIS A 41 1.93 15.86 21.62
N ILE A 42 0.90 15.63 20.82
CA ILE A 42 -0.42 16.20 21.09
C ILE A 42 -1.11 15.42 22.23
N ILE A 43 -1.69 16.13 23.21
CA ILE A 43 -2.51 15.52 24.26
C ILE A 43 -3.86 15.01 23.73
N THR A 44 -4.30 13.89 24.27
CA THR A 44 -5.63 13.31 24.04
C THR A 44 -6.35 13.18 25.37
N PHE A 45 -7.55 13.73 25.45
CA PHE A 45 -8.39 13.61 26.65
C PHE A 45 -9.27 12.37 26.52
N GLY A 46 -9.02 11.36 27.36
CA GLY A 46 -9.87 10.18 27.42
C GLY A 46 -11.20 10.54 28.08
N THR A 47 -12.30 10.51 27.33
CA THR A 47 -13.63 10.86 27.83
C THR A 47 -14.40 9.67 28.39
N MET A 48 -15.40 9.96 29.24
CA MET A 48 -16.31 8.98 29.83
C MET A 48 -17.45 8.63 28.86
N GLY A 49 -17.23 7.72 27.90
CA GLY A 49 -18.32 7.15 27.09
C GLY A 49 -19.19 6.14 27.86
N ALA A 50 -20.44 5.94 27.45
CA ALA A 50 -21.46 5.07 28.07
C ALA A 50 -20.95 3.86 28.89
N LYS A 51 -20.13 2.98 28.28
CA LYS A 51 -19.64 1.75 28.93
C LYS A 51 -18.57 1.97 30.00
N ALA A 52 -17.87 3.10 29.98
CA ALA A 52 -16.92 3.50 31.02
C ALA A 52 -17.65 4.17 32.17
N VAL A 53 -18.54 5.13 31.87
CA VAL A 53 -19.26 5.90 32.90
C VAL A 53 -20.16 5.01 33.77
N ILE A 54 -20.88 4.02 33.18
CA ILE A 54 -21.67 3.04 33.95
C ILE A 54 -20.81 2.26 34.96
N ARG A 55 -19.57 1.89 34.59
CA ARG A 55 -18.67 1.11 35.46
C ARG A 55 -18.04 1.95 36.57
N ASP A 56 -17.68 3.19 36.26
CA ASP A 56 -17.08 4.11 37.23
C ASP A 56 -18.13 4.62 38.23
N VAL A 57 -19.30 5.08 37.75
CA VAL A 57 -20.42 5.49 38.61
C VAL A 57 -20.95 4.33 39.44
N GLY A 58 -21.11 3.14 38.85
CA GLY A 58 -21.51 1.94 39.60
C GLY A 58 -20.55 1.61 40.75
N ARG A 59 -19.24 1.76 40.54
CA ARG A 59 -18.24 1.57 41.62
C ARG A 59 -18.42 2.57 42.75
N VAL A 60 -18.72 3.84 42.44
CA VAL A 60 -18.96 4.89 43.45
C VAL A 60 -20.27 4.64 44.21
N LEU A 61 -21.33 4.20 43.53
CA LEU A 61 -22.64 3.88 44.12
C LEU A 61 -22.73 2.46 44.74
N GLY A 62 -21.58 1.84 45.06
CA GLY A 62 -21.52 0.56 45.77
C GLY A 62 -22.15 -0.62 45.01
N PHE A 63 -22.06 -0.65 43.69
CA PHE A 63 -22.32 -1.85 42.89
C PHE A 63 -21.07 -2.75 42.89
N SER A 64 -21.26 -4.07 42.83
CA SER A 64 -20.13 -4.96 42.57
C SER A 64 -19.58 -4.74 41.16
N TYR A 65 -18.31 -5.08 40.93
CA TYR A 65 -17.73 -5.02 39.59
C TYR A 65 -18.53 -5.85 38.57
N GLY A 66 -19.03 -7.02 38.99
CA GLY A 66 -19.86 -7.89 38.15
C GLY A 66 -21.19 -7.26 37.76
N ASP A 67 -21.81 -6.47 38.64
CA ASP A 67 -23.10 -5.81 38.38
C ASP A 67 -22.95 -4.60 37.47
N ALA A 68 -21.95 -3.74 37.76
CA ALA A 68 -21.68 -2.57 36.93
C ALA A 68 -21.17 -2.97 35.52
N ASP A 69 -20.38 -4.04 35.41
CA ASP A 69 -19.97 -4.59 34.12
C ASP A 69 -21.12 -5.34 33.40
N ARG A 70 -22.03 -5.98 34.13
CA ARG A 70 -23.28 -6.56 33.58
C ARG A 70 -24.16 -5.48 32.95
N LEU A 71 -24.35 -4.33 33.61
CA LEU A 71 -25.04 -3.16 33.05
C LEU A 71 -24.30 -2.59 31.84
N ALA A 72 -22.98 -2.37 31.93
CA ALA A 72 -22.19 -1.84 30.81
C ALA A 72 -22.15 -2.79 29.59
N LYS A 73 -22.36 -4.10 29.78
CA LYS A 73 -22.50 -5.09 28.71
C LYS A 73 -23.88 -5.08 28.02
N LEU A 74 -24.89 -4.40 28.57
CA LEU A 74 -26.20 -4.20 27.94
C LEU A 74 -26.24 -3.05 26.93
N VAL A 75 -25.27 -2.13 27.00
CA VAL A 75 -25.08 -1.09 26.00
C VAL A 75 -24.61 -1.74 24.68
N PRO A 76 -25.23 -1.47 23.51
CA PRO A 76 -24.84 -2.03 22.22
C PRO A 76 -23.36 -1.80 21.82
N GLY A 77 -22.89 -2.58 20.84
CA GLY A 77 -21.55 -2.42 20.25
C GLY A 77 -21.49 -1.41 19.09
N PHE A 78 -22.62 -1.15 18.44
CA PHE A 78 -22.76 -0.24 17.31
C PHE A 78 -23.98 0.69 17.51
N PRO A 79 -23.96 1.94 16.99
CA PRO A 79 -22.83 2.59 16.32
C PRO A 79 -21.62 2.78 17.26
N LEU A 80 -20.44 3.00 16.67
CA LEU A 80 -19.28 3.46 17.42
C LEU A 80 -19.62 4.81 18.09
N ASN A 81 -19.21 4.98 19.34
CA ASN A 81 -19.55 6.14 20.19
C ASN A 81 -21.06 6.31 20.48
N ILE A 82 -21.80 5.19 20.62
CA ILE A 82 -23.18 5.18 21.13
C ILE A 82 -23.30 5.90 22.49
N THR A 83 -24.29 6.78 22.62
CA THR A 83 -24.61 7.51 23.87
C THR A 83 -25.41 6.63 24.85
N LEU A 84 -25.56 7.08 26.09
CA LEU A 84 -26.50 6.47 27.04
C LEU A 84 -27.93 6.51 26.49
N ASP A 85 -28.42 7.63 25.97
CA ASP A 85 -29.78 7.74 25.45
C ASP A 85 -30.04 6.79 24.26
N ASP A 86 -29.15 6.76 23.26
CA ASP A 86 -29.18 5.77 22.17
C ASP A 86 -29.25 4.33 22.69
N SER A 87 -28.55 4.05 23.79
CA SER A 87 -28.46 2.70 24.35
C SER A 87 -29.76 2.25 25.03
N LEU A 88 -30.60 3.19 25.49
CA LEU A 88 -31.95 2.87 26.00
C LEU A 88 -32.88 2.47 24.85
N GLU A 89 -32.89 3.24 23.75
CA GLU A 89 -33.70 2.92 22.57
C GLU A 89 -33.34 1.56 21.98
N LYS A 90 -32.04 1.26 21.90
CA LYS A 90 -31.49 0.06 21.26
C LYS A 90 -31.36 -1.14 22.21
N SER A 91 -31.59 -0.97 23.50
CA SER A 91 -31.55 -2.04 24.50
C SER A 91 -32.80 -2.04 25.39
N PRO A 92 -33.91 -2.65 24.93
CA PRO A 92 -35.16 -2.73 25.69
C PRO A 92 -35.08 -3.54 27.01
N GLU A 93 -33.95 -4.18 27.30
CA GLU A 93 -33.63 -4.74 28.62
C GLU A 93 -33.11 -3.63 29.55
N LEU A 94 -32.14 -2.84 29.09
CA LEU A 94 -31.54 -1.73 29.82
C LEU A 94 -32.56 -0.63 30.15
N ALA A 95 -33.42 -0.27 29.19
CA ALA A 95 -34.49 0.70 29.40
C ALA A 95 -35.53 0.25 30.45
N GLN A 96 -35.78 -1.05 30.58
CA GLN A 96 -36.64 -1.58 31.64
C GLN A 96 -35.94 -1.54 32.99
N MET A 97 -34.64 -1.89 33.07
CA MET A 97 -33.88 -1.79 34.33
C MET A 97 -33.80 -0.35 34.85
N VAL A 98 -33.45 0.61 34.00
CA VAL A 98 -33.36 2.05 34.35
C VAL A 98 -34.70 2.63 34.81
N LYS A 99 -35.83 2.12 34.30
CA LYS A 99 -37.18 2.59 34.66
C LYS A 99 -37.74 1.94 35.94
N HIS A 100 -37.31 0.72 36.29
CA HIS A 100 -37.95 -0.08 37.34
C HIS A 100 -37.06 -0.41 38.55
N ASP A 101 -35.73 -0.30 38.44
CA ASP A 101 -34.80 -0.41 39.57
C ASP A 101 -34.32 0.98 39.99
N PRO A 102 -34.67 1.48 41.20
CA PRO A 102 -34.27 2.81 41.65
C PRO A 102 -32.76 3.04 41.72
N ARG A 103 -31.96 2.01 42.05
CA ARG A 103 -30.48 2.14 42.10
C ARG A 103 -29.90 2.24 40.70
N VAL A 104 -30.47 1.52 39.72
CA VAL A 104 -30.06 1.63 38.32
C VAL A 104 -30.51 2.97 37.73
N GLY A 105 -31.69 3.48 38.11
CA GLY A 105 -32.16 4.82 37.75
C GLY A 105 -31.27 5.94 38.30
N GLU A 106 -30.87 5.85 39.58
CA GLU A 106 -29.89 6.77 40.21
C GLU A 106 -28.53 6.72 39.50
N LEU A 107 -27.99 5.52 39.28
CA LEU A 107 -26.77 5.30 38.50
C LEU A 107 -26.89 5.93 37.12
N TRP A 108 -28.04 5.81 36.46
CA TRP A 108 -28.26 6.35 35.12
C TRP A 108 -28.32 7.88 35.10
N GLY A 109 -28.97 8.50 36.09
CA GLY A 109 -29.01 9.96 36.23
C GLY A 109 -27.62 10.55 36.44
N VAL A 110 -26.83 9.96 37.34
CA VAL A 110 -25.44 10.37 37.59
C VAL A 110 -24.55 10.08 36.38
N ALA A 111 -24.70 8.93 35.73
CA ALA A 111 -23.93 8.57 34.54
C ALA A 111 -24.24 9.50 33.36
N LYS A 112 -25.49 9.93 33.18
CA LYS A 112 -25.88 10.90 32.14
C LYS A 112 -25.32 12.30 32.40
N ALA A 113 -25.17 12.70 33.67
CA ALA A 113 -24.50 13.95 34.04
C ALA A 113 -22.96 13.91 33.85
N LEU A 114 -22.38 12.71 33.68
CA LEU A 114 -20.93 12.49 33.53
C LEU A 114 -20.51 11.93 32.16
N GLU A 115 -21.46 11.62 31.27
CA GLU A 115 -21.15 11.16 29.91
C GLU A 115 -20.45 12.26 29.11
N GLY A 116 -19.36 11.90 28.43
CA GLY A 116 -18.51 12.84 27.69
C GLY A 116 -17.53 13.65 28.55
N CYS A 117 -17.64 13.64 29.88
CA CYS A 117 -16.66 14.30 30.75
C CYS A 117 -15.23 13.75 30.55
N THR A 118 -14.22 14.61 30.68
CA THR A 118 -12.82 14.21 30.59
C THR A 118 -12.41 13.44 31.84
N ARG A 119 -11.86 12.23 31.65
CA ARG A 119 -11.45 11.31 32.73
C ARG A 119 -9.96 11.39 33.06
N HIS A 120 -9.11 11.57 32.04
CA HIS A 120 -7.66 11.66 32.18
C HIS A 120 -6.99 12.27 30.93
N ALA A 121 -5.77 12.75 31.13
CA ALA A 121 -4.84 13.09 30.06
C ALA A 121 -4.10 11.83 29.57
N SER A 122 -3.93 11.70 28.25
CA SER A 122 -3.10 10.70 27.57
C SER A 122 -2.35 11.34 26.40
N VAL A 123 -1.39 10.63 25.83
CA VAL A 123 -0.65 11.04 24.62
C VAL A 123 -1.40 10.56 23.37
N HIS A 124 -1.46 11.36 22.30
CA HIS A 124 -2.01 10.89 21.01
C HIS A 124 -1.12 9.79 20.41
N ALA A 125 -1.74 8.73 19.89
CA ALA A 125 -1.03 7.54 19.42
C ALA A 125 -0.05 7.84 18.25
N SER A 126 -0.35 8.83 17.43
CA SER A 126 0.45 9.22 16.25
C SER A 126 1.06 10.63 16.32
N ALA A 127 0.41 11.58 17.00
CA ALA A 127 0.52 12.98 16.62
C ALA A 127 1.62 13.73 17.39
N VAL A 128 2.46 14.43 16.63
CA VAL A 128 3.53 15.31 17.10
C VAL A 128 3.32 16.71 16.51
N VAL A 129 3.54 17.71 17.35
CA VAL A 129 3.62 19.12 16.97
C VAL A 129 5.08 19.53 16.85
N ILE A 130 5.39 20.27 15.80
CA ILE A 130 6.69 20.92 15.58
C ILE A 130 6.46 22.42 15.47
N SER A 131 7.23 23.21 16.22
CA SER A 131 7.15 24.67 16.25
C SER A 131 8.45 25.31 15.76
N ASP A 132 8.34 26.52 15.23
CA ASP A 132 9.45 27.41 14.88
C ASP A 132 10.04 28.08 16.13
N GLU A 133 9.16 28.49 17.06
CA GLU A 133 9.46 29.08 18.37
C GLU A 133 9.31 28.04 19.51
N PRO A 134 9.84 28.30 20.73
CA PRO A 134 9.62 27.43 21.88
C PRO A 134 8.13 27.22 22.17
N LEU A 135 7.71 25.97 22.39
CA LEU A 135 6.29 25.65 22.53
C LEU A 135 5.64 26.30 23.75
N MET A 136 6.39 26.49 24.84
CA MET A 136 5.94 27.19 26.05
C MET A 136 5.38 28.60 25.78
N ASP A 137 5.89 29.27 24.74
CA ASP A 137 5.48 30.64 24.37
C ASP A 137 4.20 30.66 23.54
N ARG A 138 3.78 29.51 22.98
CA ARG A 138 2.65 29.38 22.05
C ARG A 138 1.51 28.49 22.56
N VAL A 139 1.80 27.52 23.41
CA VAL A 139 0.83 26.59 24.03
C VAL A 139 1.26 26.22 25.46
N PRO A 140 0.32 26.02 26.39
CA PRO A 140 0.64 25.36 27.65
C PRO A 140 1.17 23.95 27.36
N LEU A 141 2.06 23.43 28.22
CA LEU A 141 2.61 22.09 28.11
C LEU A 141 2.24 21.21 29.32
N TYR A 142 2.21 19.92 29.09
CA TYR A 142 2.00 18.86 30.06
C TYR A 142 3.24 17.94 30.10
N LYS A 143 3.54 17.39 31.28
CA LYS A 143 4.64 16.45 31.51
C LYS A 143 4.13 15.23 32.27
N ASP A 144 4.17 14.07 31.64
CA ASP A 144 4.03 12.79 32.33
C ASP A 144 5.37 12.45 33.01
N PRO A 145 5.44 12.25 34.34
CA PRO A 145 6.66 11.86 35.04
C PRO A 145 7.29 10.55 34.54
N LYS A 146 6.56 9.72 33.80
CA LYS A 146 7.03 8.46 33.21
C LYS A 146 7.64 8.61 31.81
N ARG A 147 7.64 9.82 31.23
CA ARG A 147 8.04 10.06 29.83
C ARG A 147 9.07 11.20 29.69
N PRO A 148 10.15 11.00 28.91
CA PRO A 148 11.13 12.05 28.67
C PRO A 148 10.64 13.10 27.65
N GLU A 149 9.62 12.81 26.84
CA GLU A 149 9.06 13.75 25.84
C GLU A 149 8.23 14.89 26.47
N LEU A 150 7.99 15.98 25.72
CA LEU A 150 6.97 16.99 26.06
C LEU A 150 5.62 16.64 25.42
N ILE A 151 4.53 17.10 26.04
CA ILE A 151 3.15 16.88 25.59
C ILE A 151 2.45 18.26 25.59
N THR A 152 1.57 18.55 24.64
CA THR A 152 0.79 19.79 24.63
C THR A 152 -0.23 19.84 25.78
N GLY A 153 -0.69 21.02 26.19
CA GLY A 153 -1.86 21.20 27.06
C GLY A 153 -3.18 21.27 26.30
N PHE A 154 -3.13 21.44 24.98
CA PHE A 154 -4.29 21.49 24.09
C PHE A 154 -4.33 20.30 23.12
N ALA A 155 -5.51 19.70 22.98
CA ALA A 155 -5.75 18.62 22.02
C ALA A 155 -5.74 19.11 20.55
N MET A 156 -5.81 18.16 19.62
CA MET A 156 -5.64 18.37 18.16
C MET A 156 -6.45 19.55 17.56
N GLY A 157 -7.75 19.67 17.88
CA GLY A 157 -8.61 20.70 17.28
C GLY A 157 -8.16 22.15 17.53
N PRO A 158 -7.89 22.56 18.78
CA PRO A 158 -7.24 23.84 19.06
C PRO A 158 -5.85 24.01 18.45
N ILE A 159 -5.02 22.94 18.42
CA ILE A 159 -3.67 22.98 17.83
C ILE A 159 -3.72 23.33 16.34
N GLU A 160 -4.62 22.71 15.57
CA GLU A 160 -4.85 23.05 14.15
C GLU A 160 -5.26 24.52 13.98
N LYS A 161 -6.14 25.03 14.86
CA LYS A 161 -6.62 26.42 14.83
C LYS A 161 -5.54 27.44 15.18
N LEU A 162 -4.52 27.05 15.94
CA LEU A 162 -3.35 27.87 16.26
C LEU A 162 -2.30 27.89 15.13
N GLY A 163 -2.51 27.12 14.05
CA GLY A 163 -1.62 27.08 12.90
C GLY A 163 -0.24 26.49 13.20
N LEU A 164 -0.16 25.58 14.17
CA LEU A 164 1.05 24.79 14.45
C LEU A 164 1.14 23.60 13.46
N LEU A 165 2.36 23.18 13.12
CA LEU A 165 2.58 22.04 12.25
C LEU A 165 2.31 20.74 13.01
N LYS A 166 1.19 20.09 12.68
CA LYS A 166 0.91 18.67 13.01
C LYS A 166 1.68 17.77 12.04
N MET A 167 2.26 16.70 12.57
CA MET A 167 2.67 15.52 11.81
C MET A 167 2.24 14.26 12.56
N ASP A 168 1.70 13.28 11.86
CA ASP A 168 1.36 11.99 12.43
C ASP A 168 2.41 10.96 12.06
N PHE A 169 3.10 10.44 13.06
CA PHE A 169 4.05 9.35 12.95
C PHE A 169 3.36 8.08 13.49
N LEU A 170 2.85 7.26 12.59
CA LEU A 170 2.11 6.04 12.91
C LEU A 170 3.06 4.86 13.10
N GLY A 171 2.80 4.04 14.11
CA GLY A 171 3.43 2.73 14.27
C GLY A 171 2.59 1.69 13.55
N LEU A 172 3.15 1.05 12.53
CA LEU A 172 2.47 0.05 11.71
C LEU A 172 3.19 -1.29 11.82
N LYS A 173 2.68 -2.17 12.71
CA LYS A 173 3.22 -3.52 12.94
C LYS A 173 3.54 -4.30 11.67
N THR A 174 2.77 -4.11 10.61
CA THR A 174 3.00 -4.73 9.30
C THR A 174 4.36 -4.42 8.69
N LEU A 175 4.87 -3.20 8.87
CA LEU A 175 6.21 -2.81 8.40
C LEU A 175 7.30 -3.48 9.25
N THR A 176 7.05 -3.69 10.55
CA THR A 176 7.90 -4.54 11.40
C THR A 176 7.88 -6.00 10.92
N VAL A 177 6.71 -6.58 10.62
CA VAL A 177 6.59 -7.96 10.07
C VAL A 177 7.35 -8.11 8.76
N ILE A 178 7.23 -7.16 7.82
CA ILE A 178 7.98 -7.16 6.55
C ILE A 178 9.49 -7.09 6.81
N THR A 179 9.92 -6.24 7.75
CA THR A 179 11.33 -6.06 8.12
C THR A 179 11.92 -7.32 8.76
N ASP A 180 11.23 -7.88 9.76
CA ASP A 180 11.60 -9.12 10.45
C ASP A 180 11.62 -10.31 9.48
N ALA A 181 10.63 -10.43 8.59
CA ALA A 181 10.59 -11.51 7.60
C ALA A 181 11.78 -11.44 6.61
N VAL A 182 12.12 -10.24 6.12
CA VAL A 182 13.29 -10.05 5.25
C VAL A 182 14.61 -10.34 5.98
N GLN A 183 14.74 -9.92 7.24
CA GLN A 183 15.92 -10.23 8.04
C GLN A 183 16.02 -11.74 8.33
N LEU A 184 14.90 -12.42 8.63
CA LEU A 184 14.85 -13.88 8.78
C LEU A 184 15.24 -14.61 7.49
N VAL A 185 14.75 -14.19 6.31
CA VAL A 185 15.16 -14.81 5.01
C VAL A 185 16.66 -14.65 4.75
N LYS A 186 17.22 -13.50 5.13
CA LYS A 186 18.66 -13.24 5.03
C LYS A 186 19.48 -14.11 6.00
N GLU A 187 18.95 -14.38 7.19
CA GLU A 187 19.59 -15.26 8.19
C GLU A 187 19.45 -16.76 7.86
N SER A 188 18.28 -17.21 7.42
CA SER A 188 17.99 -18.63 7.14
C SER A 188 18.48 -19.10 5.77
N ARG A 189 18.39 -18.25 4.73
CA ARG A 189 18.70 -18.60 3.33
C ARG A 189 19.92 -17.85 2.76
N GLY A 190 20.46 -16.87 3.48
CA GLY A 190 21.53 -16.00 2.98
C GLY A 190 21.09 -15.01 1.89
N VAL A 191 19.79 -14.89 1.62
CA VAL A 191 19.24 -14.08 0.50
C VAL A 191 18.89 -12.67 1.00
N PRO A 192 19.57 -11.61 0.54
CA PRO A 192 19.13 -10.24 0.80
C PRO A 192 17.91 -9.91 -0.06
N LEU A 193 16.82 -9.47 0.57
CA LEU A 193 15.61 -8.99 -0.09
C LEU A 193 15.43 -7.48 0.11
N ASP A 194 14.83 -6.83 -0.88
CA ASP A 194 14.39 -5.43 -0.82
C ASP A 194 12.86 -5.41 -1.04
N PRO A 195 12.06 -5.06 -0.01
CA PRO A 195 10.60 -5.00 -0.11
C PRO A 195 10.07 -4.10 -1.22
N ASP A 196 10.76 -3.01 -1.54
CA ASP A 196 10.29 -2.03 -2.54
C ASP A 196 10.56 -2.49 -3.98
N ALA A 197 11.37 -3.55 -4.14
CA ALA A 197 11.77 -4.14 -5.41
C ALA A 197 11.04 -5.46 -5.76
N PHE A 198 10.04 -5.89 -4.96
CA PHE A 198 9.28 -7.11 -5.27
C PHE A 198 8.51 -7.00 -6.60
N PRO A 199 8.49 -8.06 -7.44
CA PRO A 199 7.75 -8.07 -8.70
C PRO A 199 6.23 -8.04 -8.43
N ILE A 200 5.51 -7.15 -9.09
CA ILE A 200 4.07 -6.93 -8.86
C ILE A 200 3.16 -7.89 -9.65
N ASP A 201 3.75 -8.82 -10.39
CA ASP A 201 3.12 -9.77 -11.31
C ASP A 201 3.39 -11.24 -10.93
N ASP A 202 3.90 -11.53 -9.73
CA ASP A 202 4.15 -12.91 -9.28
C ASP A 202 2.87 -13.76 -9.22
N ALA A 203 2.87 -14.84 -10.01
CA ALA A 203 1.77 -15.78 -10.12
C ALA A 203 1.48 -16.52 -8.80
N ARG A 204 2.49 -16.82 -7.96
CA ARG A 204 2.28 -17.50 -6.67
C ARG A 204 1.52 -16.62 -5.70
N THR A 205 1.86 -15.33 -5.68
CA THR A 205 1.15 -14.31 -4.89
C THR A 205 -0.32 -14.21 -5.32
N TYR A 206 -0.61 -14.09 -6.62
CA TYR A 206 -2.00 -14.05 -7.10
C TYR A 206 -2.77 -15.36 -6.93
N GLN A 207 -2.08 -16.51 -6.95
CA GLN A 207 -2.68 -17.80 -6.58
C GLN A 207 -3.09 -17.82 -5.10
N LEU A 208 -2.18 -17.47 -4.18
CA LEU A 208 -2.44 -17.39 -2.74
C LEU A 208 -3.64 -16.46 -2.43
N LEU A 209 -3.70 -15.31 -3.10
CA LEU A 209 -4.79 -14.34 -2.99
C LEU A 209 -6.11 -14.87 -3.58
N SER A 210 -6.08 -15.55 -4.73
CA SER A 210 -7.26 -16.13 -5.40
C SER A 210 -7.83 -17.37 -4.70
N GLU A 211 -7.00 -18.07 -3.93
CA GLU A 211 -7.40 -19.15 -3.02
C GLU A 211 -7.76 -18.63 -1.62
N ALA A 212 -7.72 -17.31 -1.41
CA ALA A 212 -8.04 -16.62 -0.16
C ALA A 212 -7.24 -17.11 1.06
N ARG A 213 -6.00 -17.59 0.84
CA ARG A 213 -5.05 -18.04 1.89
C ARG A 213 -4.37 -16.85 2.59
N THR A 214 -5.16 -15.83 2.94
CA THR A 214 -4.71 -14.48 3.32
C THR A 214 -4.71 -14.19 4.82
N LEU A 215 -4.79 -15.21 5.70
CA LEU A 215 -4.52 -15.00 7.13
C LEU A 215 -3.09 -14.46 7.31
N GLY A 216 -2.94 -13.36 8.05
CA GLY A 216 -1.67 -12.62 8.19
C GLY A 216 -1.35 -11.64 7.05
N VAL A 217 -2.12 -11.60 5.96
CA VAL A 217 -1.90 -10.66 4.84
C VAL A 217 -2.62 -9.35 5.13
N PHE A 218 -1.88 -8.25 5.09
CA PHE A 218 -2.34 -6.94 5.57
C PHE A 218 -3.62 -6.47 4.87
N GLN A 219 -4.60 -6.01 5.66
CA GLN A 219 -5.96 -5.64 5.25
C GLN A 219 -6.81 -6.77 4.60
N LEU A 220 -6.25 -7.95 4.31
CA LEU A 220 -6.91 -9.01 3.54
C LEU A 220 -7.37 -10.23 4.38
N GLU A 221 -7.23 -10.21 5.71
CA GLU A 221 -7.45 -11.38 6.57
C GLU A 221 -8.93 -11.76 6.84
N SER A 222 -9.84 -10.78 6.84
CA SER A 222 -11.17 -10.98 7.45
C SER A 222 -12.02 -12.02 6.71
N PRO A 223 -12.94 -12.76 7.37
CA PRO A 223 -13.67 -13.86 6.73
C PRO A 223 -14.43 -13.44 5.46
N GLY A 224 -15.16 -12.32 5.49
CA GLY A 224 -15.86 -11.78 4.32
C GLY A 224 -14.93 -11.20 3.26
N MET A 225 -13.72 -10.74 3.62
CA MET A 225 -12.70 -10.30 2.67
C MET A 225 -12.10 -11.50 1.94
N ARG A 226 -11.89 -12.62 2.64
CA ARG A 226 -11.47 -13.89 2.04
C ARG A 226 -12.51 -14.43 1.07
N ASP A 227 -13.79 -14.45 1.47
CA ASP A 227 -14.91 -14.77 0.56
C ASP A 227 -14.93 -13.84 -0.68
N ALA A 228 -14.78 -12.53 -0.49
CA ALA A 228 -14.73 -11.55 -1.57
C ALA A 228 -13.53 -11.77 -2.52
N LEU A 229 -12.35 -12.10 -2.00
CA LEU A 229 -11.15 -12.40 -2.79
C LEU A 229 -11.27 -13.73 -3.55
N GLN A 230 -11.80 -14.78 -2.93
CA GLN A 230 -12.05 -16.07 -3.57
C GLN A 230 -13.04 -15.93 -4.74
N LYS A 231 -14.05 -15.08 -4.58
CA LYS A 231 -15.01 -14.71 -5.63
C LYS A 231 -14.38 -13.83 -6.72
N LEU A 232 -13.55 -12.84 -6.33
CA LEU A 232 -12.87 -11.92 -7.26
C LEU A 232 -11.81 -12.60 -8.13
N ARG A 233 -11.05 -13.55 -7.56
CA ARG A 233 -9.83 -14.14 -8.13
C ARG A 233 -8.88 -13.05 -8.67
N PRO A 234 -8.23 -12.26 -7.79
CA PRO A 234 -7.35 -11.16 -8.20
C PRO A 234 -6.20 -11.67 -9.08
N GLY A 235 -5.91 -10.95 -10.17
CA GLY A 235 -4.84 -11.31 -11.12
C GLY A 235 -3.91 -10.17 -11.51
N HIS A 236 -4.07 -8.99 -10.91
CA HIS A 236 -3.23 -7.80 -11.08
C HIS A 236 -3.43 -6.85 -9.88
N ILE A 237 -2.63 -5.79 -9.74
CA ILE A 237 -2.61 -4.96 -8.53
C ILE A 237 -3.87 -4.11 -8.37
N GLU A 238 -4.50 -3.71 -9.47
CA GLU A 238 -5.72 -2.90 -9.47
C GLU A 238 -6.94 -3.66 -8.91
N ASP A 239 -6.99 -4.99 -9.02
CA ASP A 239 -7.97 -5.84 -8.30
C ASP A 239 -7.88 -5.63 -6.78
N LEU A 240 -6.65 -5.58 -6.24
CA LEU A 240 -6.41 -5.39 -4.80
C LEU A 240 -6.69 -3.94 -4.37
N ILE A 241 -6.31 -2.95 -5.18
CA ILE A 241 -6.65 -1.54 -4.93
C ILE A 241 -8.17 -1.35 -4.88
N ALA A 242 -8.91 -1.94 -5.83
CA ALA A 242 -10.37 -1.89 -5.86
C ALA A 242 -10.98 -2.62 -4.65
N MET A 243 -10.50 -3.81 -4.30
CA MET A 243 -11.01 -4.57 -3.15
C MET A 243 -10.75 -3.86 -1.81
N VAL A 244 -9.57 -3.26 -1.60
CA VAL A 244 -9.24 -2.46 -0.41
C VAL A 244 -10.06 -1.16 -0.31
N ALA A 245 -10.57 -0.64 -1.44
CA ALA A 245 -11.52 0.46 -1.47
C ALA A 245 -12.97 0.00 -1.19
N LEU A 246 -13.39 -1.11 -1.81
CA LEU A 246 -14.75 -1.66 -1.73
C LEU A 246 -15.07 -2.35 -0.41
N TYR A 247 -14.11 -3.01 0.24
CA TYR A 247 -14.35 -3.79 1.46
C TYR A 247 -14.45 -2.89 2.71
N ARG A 248 -15.48 -2.04 2.72
CA ARG A 248 -15.82 -1.08 3.77
C ARG A 248 -17.35 -1.02 3.93
N PRO A 249 -17.89 -0.75 5.13
CA PRO A 249 -19.34 -0.61 5.33
C PRO A 249 -19.94 0.44 4.38
N GLY A 250 -20.93 0.04 3.58
CA GLY A 250 -21.47 0.79 2.44
C GLY A 250 -21.00 0.19 1.10
N PRO A 251 -19.78 0.48 0.61
CA PRO A 251 -19.30 -0.06 -0.67
C PRO A 251 -19.22 -1.59 -0.78
N MET A 252 -19.23 -2.33 0.34
CA MET A 252 -19.29 -3.80 0.34
C MET A 252 -20.47 -4.36 -0.48
N ASP A 253 -21.62 -3.67 -0.49
CA ASP A 253 -22.80 -4.04 -1.27
C ASP A 253 -22.53 -4.12 -2.79
N LEU A 254 -21.47 -3.47 -3.27
CA LEU A 254 -21.10 -3.39 -4.67
C LEU A 254 -20.10 -4.48 -5.09
N ILE A 255 -19.55 -5.23 -4.14
CA ILE A 255 -18.60 -6.33 -4.41
C ILE A 255 -19.21 -7.43 -5.30
N PRO A 256 -20.45 -7.92 -5.06
CA PRO A 256 -21.04 -8.95 -5.92
C PRO A 256 -21.17 -8.50 -7.38
N ASP A 257 -21.57 -7.25 -7.61
CA ASP A 257 -21.65 -6.66 -8.95
C ASP A 257 -20.26 -6.51 -9.58
N PHE A 258 -19.27 -6.04 -8.82
CA PHE A 258 -17.89 -5.88 -9.29
C PHE A 258 -17.31 -7.22 -9.78
N VAL A 259 -17.48 -8.27 -8.98
CA VAL A 259 -17.07 -9.64 -9.31
C VAL A 259 -17.82 -10.19 -10.51
N ASN A 260 -19.15 -10.06 -10.54
CA ASN A 260 -19.96 -10.61 -11.63
C ASN A 260 -19.66 -9.93 -12.97
N ARG A 261 -19.42 -8.61 -12.97
CA ARG A 261 -19.05 -7.87 -14.18
C ARG A 261 -17.61 -8.16 -14.61
N LYS A 262 -16.65 -8.29 -13.68
CA LYS A 262 -15.27 -8.74 -13.97
C LYS A 262 -15.26 -10.07 -14.72
N HIS A 263 -16.01 -11.06 -14.24
CA HIS A 263 -16.09 -12.39 -14.84
C HIS A 263 -17.09 -12.50 -16.02
N GLY A 264 -17.60 -11.39 -16.55
CA GLY A 264 -18.53 -11.38 -17.68
C GLY A 264 -19.92 -11.99 -17.42
N ARG A 265 -20.26 -12.27 -16.15
CA ARG A 265 -21.52 -12.88 -15.72
C ARG A 265 -22.69 -11.89 -15.66
N ALA A 266 -22.37 -10.60 -15.56
CA ALA A 266 -23.33 -9.50 -15.60
C ALA A 266 -22.88 -8.44 -16.62
N PRO A 267 -23.81 -7.84 -17.40
CA PRO A 267 -23.45 -6.79 -18.34
C PRO A 267 -22.98 -5.53 -17.61
N ILE A 268 -21.94 -4.88 -18.15
CA ILE A 268 -21.52 -3.56 -17.68
C ILE A 268 -22.46 -2.53 -18.29
N THR A 269 -23.26 -1.87 -17.44
CA THR A 269 -24.24 -0.85 -17.84
C THR A 269 -23.93 0.51 -17.24
N TYR A 270 -24.34 1.56 -17.95
CA TYR A 270 -24.12 2.96 -17.58
C TYR A 270 -25.42 3.76 -17.72
N GLU A 271 -25.84 4.49 -16.69
CA GLU A 271 -27.04 5.34 -16.75
C GLU A 271 -26.89 6.48 -17.76
N HIS A 272 -25.68 7.02 -17.94
CA HIS A 272 -25.33 8.01 -18.96
C HIS A 272 -24.02 7.64 -19.67
N PRO A 273 -23.87 7.82 -21.01
CA PRO A 273 -22.67 7.39 -21.74
C PRO A 273 -21.35 7.97 -21.21
N ALA A 274 -21.35 9.22 -20.72
CA ALA A 274 -20.16 9.84 -20.13
C ALA A 274 -19.63 9.12 -18.87
N MET A 275 -20.41 8.21 -18.26
CA MET A 275 -19.95 7.40 -17.14
C MET A 275 -18.98 6.29 -17.56
N GLU A 276 -18.98 5.84 -18.83
CA GLU A 276 -18.07 4.79 -19.29
C GLU A 276 -16.60 5.21 -19.13
N GLU A 277 -16.26 6.43 -19.57
CA GLU A 277 -14.88 6.95 -19.52
C GLU A 277 -14.27 6.87 -18.12
N HIS A 278 -15.06 7.14 -17.08
CA HIS A 278 -14.59 7.22 -15.70
C HIS A 278 -14.71 5.90 -14.94
N LEU A 279 -15.68 5.03 -15.28
CA LEU A 279 -16.01 3.83 -14.52
C LEU A 279 -15.59 2.50 -15.19
N LYS A 280 -15.10 2.51 -16.43
CA LYS A 280 -14.71 1.29 -17.16
C LYS A 280 -13.65 0.43 -16.44
N ALA A 281 -12.64 1.07 -15.85
CA ALA A 281 -11.59 0.40 -15.08
C ALA A 281 -12.10 -0.25 -13.77
N THR A 282 -13.31 0.11 -13.34
CA THR A 282 -14.00 -0.44 -12.16
C THR A 282 -15.32 -1.10 -12.55
N TYR A 283 -15.38 -1.66 -13.76
CA TYR A 283 -16.51 -2.42 -14.32
C TYR A 283 -17.87 -1.69 -14.26
N GLY A 284 -17.88 -0.37 -14.42
CA GLY A 284 -19.09 0.45 -14.37
C GLY A 284 -19.62 0.70 -12.95
N ILE A 285 -18.76 0.59 -11.93
CA ILE A 285 -19.08 0.84 -10.52
C ILE A 285 -18.22 2.01 -10.02
N MET A 286 -18.79 2.87 -9.18
CA MET A 286 -18.04 3.94 -8.51
C MET A 286 -17.23 3.33 -7.36
N VAL A 287 -15.92 3.50 -7.39
CA VAL A 287 -14.97 2.97 -6.37
C VAL A 287 -14.02 4.08 -5.87
N TYR A 288 -13.88 5.18 -6.62
CA TYR A 288 -12.93 6.25 -6.32
C TYR A 288 -13.60 7.63 -6.11
N GLN A 289 -13.21 8.39 -5.07
CA GLN A 289 -13.81 9.69 -4.70
C GLN A 289 -13.71 10.66 -5.89
N GLU A 290 -12.63 10.50 -6.63
CA GLU A 290 -12.30 11.26 -7.81
C GLU A 290 -13.09 10.84 -9.04
N GLN A 291 -13.61 9.61 -9.14
CA GLN A 291 -14.64 9.28 -10.15
C GLN A 291 -15.91 10.09 -9.92
N VAL A 292 -16.33 10.30 -8.67
CA VAL A 292 -17.50 11.16 -8.39
C VAL A 292 -17.19 12.65 -8.55
N MET A 293 -15.99 13.13 -8.20
CA MET A 293 -15.59 14.50 -8.55
C MET A 293 -15.64 14.74 -10.07
N ARG A 294 -15.15 13.78 -10.87
CA ARG A 294 -15.22 13.79 -12.34
C ARG A 294 -16.67 13.81 -12.82
N LEU A 295 -17.50 12.90 -12.33
CA LEU A 295 -18.92 12.81 -12.71
C LEU A 295 -19.72 14.06 -12.31
N ALA A 296 -19.41 14.72 -11.20
CA ALA A 296 -20.05 15.98 -10.80
C ALA A 296 -19.67 17.14 -11.74
N ALA A 297 -18.39 17.24 -12.13
CA ALA A 297 -17.96 18.21 -13.13
C ALA A 297 -18.59 17.92 -14.51
N GLU A 298 -18.56 16.65 -14.95
CA GLU A 298 -18.99 16.30 -16.31
C GLU A 298 -20.51 16.24 -16.48
N LEU A 299 -21.28 15.77 -15.49
CA LEU A 299 -22.74 15.67 -15.61
C LEU A 299 -23.46 16.95 -15.15
N ALA A 300 -23.00 17.58 -14.07
CA ALA A 300 -23.63 18.78 -13.50
C ALA A 300 -22.90 20.10 -13.81
N GLY A 301 -21.64 20.08 -14.24
CA GLY A 301 -20.88 21.31 -14.46
C GLY A 301 -20.31 21.94 -13.19
N PHE A 302 -20.08 21.16 -12.14
CA PHE A 302 -19.42 21.63 -10.92
C PHE A 302 -17.99 22.11 -11.22
N SER A 303 -17.58 23.22 -10.59
CA SER A 303 -16.15 23.52 -10.41
C SER A 303 -15.49 22.47 -9.52
N LEU A 304 -14.16 22.28 -9.60
CA LEU A 304 -13.50 21.35 -8.67
C LEU A 304 -13.43 21.84 -7.22
N GLY A 305 -13.64 23.13 -6.97
CA GLY A 305 -13.96 23.67 -5.64
C GLY A 305 -15.28 23.11 -5.08
N GLN A 306 -16.35 23.13 -5.89
CA GLN A 306 -17.62 22.48 -5.56
C GLN A 306 -17.46 20.95 -5.50
N ALA A 307 -16.70 20.31 -6.39
CA ALA A 307 -16.49 18.87 -6.37
C ALA A 307 -15.70 18.40 -5.13
N ASP A 308 -14.72 19.17 -4.64
CA ASP A 308 -14.05 18.88 -3.37
C ASP A 308 -14.94 19.22 -2.16
N THR A 309 -15.89 20.16 -2.30
CA THR A 309 -16.92 20.45 -1.29
C THR A 309 -17.93 19.29 -1.19
N LEU A 310 -18.39 18.76 -2.32
CA LEU A 310 -19.14 17.50 -2.42
C LEU A 310 -18.35 16.33 -1.81
N ARG A 311 -17.07 16.15 -2.19
CA ARG A 311 -16.19 15.12 -1.61
C ARG A 311 -16.01 15.28 -0.09
N LYS A 312 -16.00 16.50 0.44
CA LYS A 312 -15.99 16.77 1.90
C LYS A 312 -17.33 16.44 2.55
N ALA A 313 -18.45 16.79 1.91
CA ALA A 313 -19.79 16.47 2.38
C ALA A 313 -19.98 14.95 2.49
N MET A 314 -19.62 14.23 1.41
CA MET A 314 -19.51 12.78 1.32
C MET A 314 -18.65 12.22 2.47
N GLY A 315 -17.37 12.59 2.52
CA GLY A 315 -16.40 12.05 3.48
C GLY A 315 -16.67 12.38 4.95
N LYS A 316 -17.37 13.48 5.26
CA LYS A 316 -17.84 13.82 6.61
C LYS A 316 -19.24 13.29 6.93
N LYS A 317 -19.97 12.75 5.95
CA LYS A 317 -21.40 12.38 6.04
C LYS A 317 -22.29 13.56 6.47
N ASP A 318 -21.93 14.75 5.99
CA ASP A 318 -22.62 16.01 6.27
C ASP A 318 -23.93 16.08 5.47
N ARG A 319 -25.05 15.83 6.15
CA ARG A 319 -26.38 15.73 5.54
C ARG A 319 -26.86 17.05 4.95
N GLU A 320 -26.59 18.17 5.61
CA GLU A 320 -27.02 19.49 5.14
C GLU A 320 -26.22 19.90 3.91
N LEU A 321 -24.90 19.70 3.93
CA LEU A 321 -24.04 20.00 2.79
C LEU A 321 -24.31 19.05 1.61
N MET A 322 -24.58 17.76 1.86
CA MET A 322 -24.99 16.82 0.80
C MET A 322 -26.31 17.25 0.14
N ALA A 323 -27.32 17.68 0.91
CA ALA A 323 -28.58 18.18 0.36
C ALA A 323 -28.37 19.44 -0.52
N GLN A 324 -27.55 20.40 -0.05
CA GLN A 324 -27.21 21.60 -0.82
C GLN A 324 -26.47 21.26 -2.13
N GLN A 325 -25.60 20.24 -2.13
CA GLN A 325 -24.93 19.78 -3.34
C GLN A 325 -25.87 18.99 -4.27
N ARG A 326 -26.85 18.25 -3.74
CA ARG A 326 -27.87 17.54 -4.54
C ARG A 326 -28.67 18.48 -5.43
N GLU A 327 -29.16 19.60 -4.87
CA GLU A 327 -29.92 20.59 -5.64
C GLU A 327 -29.07 21.22 -6.75
N GLN A 328 -27.83 21.59 -6.44
CA GLN A 328 -26.87 22.11 -7.43
C GLN A 328 -26.59 21.09 -8.54
N PHE A 329 -26.43 19.81 -8.18
CA PHE A 329 -26.15 18.73 -9.13
C PHE A 329 -27.30 18.51 -10.10
N ILE A 330 -28.54 18.37 -9.59
CA ILE A 330 -29.72 18.14 -10.42
C ILE A 330 -30.04 19.35 -11.30
N ALA A 331 -29.88 20.58 -10.78
CA ALA A 331 -30.02 21.80 -11.57
C ALA A 331 -29.00 21.88 -12.72
N GLY A 332 -27.73 21.53 -12.44
CA GLY A 332 -26.66 21.45 -13.43
C GLY A 332 -26.92 20.40 -14.52
N CYS A 333 -27.34 19.19 -14.12
CA CYS A 333 -27.71 18.11 -15.03
C CYS A 333 -28.86 18.51 -15.97
N ARG A 334 -29.89 19.18 -15.43
CA ARG A 334 -30.99 19.75 -16.22
C ARG A 334 -30.50 20.83 -17.18
N GLY A 335 -29.54 21.65 -16.77
CA GLY A 335 -28.87 22.63 -17.64
C GLY A 335 -28.12 21.99 -18.81
N LYS A 336 -27.47 20.83 -18.60
CA LYS A 336 -26.85 20.01 -19.65
C LYS A 336 -27.85 19.12 -20.43
N LYS A 337 -29.17 19.32 -20.25
CA LYS A 337 -30.27 18.56 -20.90
C LYS A 337 -30.31 17.05 -20.60
N MET A 338 -29.72 16.60 -19.49
CA MET A 338 -29.91 15.21 -19.06
C MET A 338 -31.35 14.98 -18.57
N ASP A 339 -31.88 13.79 -18.82
CA ASP A 339 -33.18 13.37 -18.28
C ASP A 339 -33.19 13.40 -16.74
N ALA A 340 -34.30 13.84 -16.16
CA ALA A 340 -34.42 14.04 -14.72
C ALA A 340 -34.34 12.73 -13.92
N ARG A 341 -34.88 11.61 -14.44
CA ARG A 341 -34.79 10.30 -13.76
C ARG A 341 -33.37 9.75 -13.81
N LYS A 342 -32.62 10.03 -14.87
CA LYS A 342 -31.19 9.71 -14.95
C LYS A 342 -30.34 10.56 -14.01
N ALA A 343 -30.63 11.85 -13.91
CA ALA A 343 -29.96 12.74 -12.95
C ALA A 343 -30.16 12.28 -11.50
N GLU A 344 -31.40 11.92 -11.13
CA GLU A 344 -31.74 11.34 -9.83
C GLU A 344 -30.97 10.05 -9.56
N ARG A 345 -31.04 9.05 -10.45
CA ARG A 345 -30.33 7.77 -10.29
C ARG A 345 -28.82 7.92 -10.14
N ILE A 346 -28.21 8.85 -10.89
CA ILE A 346 -26.77 9.07 -10.78
C ILE A 346 -26.43 9.77 -9.45
N TRP A 347 -27.32 10.61 -8.92
CA TRP A 347 -27.18 11.13 -7.56
C TRP A 347 -27.34 10.01 -6.51
N GLU A 348 -28.33 9.12 -6.63
CA GLU A 348 -28.49 7.96 -5.74
C GLU A 348 -27.22 7.08 -5.71
N LEU A 349 -26.58 6.87 -6.86
CA LEU A 349 -25.29 6.18 -6.95
C LEU A 349 -24.15 6.98 -6.29
N ILE A 350 -24.09 8.30 -6.48
CA ILE A 350 -23.11 9.20 -5.83
C ILE A 350 -23.27 9.17 -4.30
N GLU A 351 -24.51 9.16 -3.80
CA GLU A 351 -24.83 9.16 -2.38
C GLU A 351 -24.58 7.78 -1.74
N LYS A 352 -24.92 6.68 -2.42
CA LYS A 352 -24.49 5.32 -2.01
C LYS A 352 -22.96 5.19 -2.00
N PHE A 353 -22.29 5.86 -2.93
CA PHE A 353 -20.83 5.86 -3.05
C PHE A 353 -20.12 6.82 -2.06
N ALA A 354 -20.84 7.69 -1.35
CA ALA A 354 -20.30 8.80 -0.55
C ALA A 354 -19.25 8.45 0.54
N GLY A 355 -18.93 7.18 0.75
CA GLY A 355 -17.81 6.72 1.56
C GLY A 355 -16.40 7.16 1.08
N TYR A 356 -15.80 6.49 0.09
CA TYR A 356 -14.33 6.24 0.07
C TYR A 356 -13.69 6.16 -1.34
N GLY A 357 -12.39 6.53 -1.56
CA GLY A 357 -11.72 6.35 -2.89
C GLY A 357 -10.35 7.04 -3.20
N PHE A 358 -9.81 7.00 -4.46
CA PHE A 358 -8.39 7.34 -4.84
C PHE A 358 -8.00 7.80 -6.33
N ASN A 359 -6.69 8.01 -6.66
CA ASN A 359 -6.09 9.05 -7.61
C ASN A 359 -4.61 8.72 -8.10
N ARG A 360 -3.87 9.11 -9.21
CA ARG A 360 -3.79 10.06 -10.41
C ARG A 360 -2.68 9.57 -11.42
N CYS A 361 -2.55 9.97 -12.73
CA CYS A 361 -1.46 9.44 -13.67
C CYS A 361 -0.90 10.41 -14.80
N LEU A 362 0.11 9.98 -15.61
CA LEU A 362 0.71 10.63 -16.83
C LEU A 362 0.77 9.75 -18.11
N THR A 363 1.08 10.27 -19.32
CA THR A 363 1.21 9.44 -20.57
C THR A 363 2.62 8.91 -20.89
N ALA A 364 2.67 7.83 -21.70
CA ALA A 364 3.90 7.23 -22.25
C ALA A 364 4.85 8.21 -22.98
N ASP A 365 4.30 9.21 -23.68
CA ASP A 365 5.09 10.13 -24.51
C ASP A 365 5.80 11.25 -23.71
N ALA A 366 5.47 11.40 -22.42
CA ALA A 366 6.10 12.37 -21.53
C ALA A 366 7.63 12.17 -21.45
N GLN A 367 8.39 13.20 -21.82
CA GLN A 367 9.85 13.22 -21.77
C GLN A 367 10.31 13.79 -20.43
N ILE A 368 10.84 12.93 -19.56
CA ILE A 368 11.39 13.29 -18.26
C ILE A 368 12.82 13.80 -18.46
N GLU A 369 13.14 14.98 -17.93
CA GLU A 369 14.49 15.54 -17.99
C GLU A 369 15.39 14.93 -16.90
N MET A 370 16.57 14.46 -17.27
CA MET A 370 17.56 13.88 -16.36
C MET A 370 18.55 14.94 -15.87
N SER A 371 19.15 14.75 -14.68
CA SER A 371 20.11 15.71 -14.12
C SER A 371 21.41 15.85 -14.93
N ASN A 372 21.71 14.88 -15.81
CA ASN A 372 22.88 14.84 -16.67
C ASN A 372 22.64 15.43 -18.09
N GLY A 373 21.46 16.01 -18.34
CA GLY A 373 21.11 16.63 -19.61
C GLY A 373 20.46 15.71 -20.65
N ILE A 374 20.40 14.40 -20.38
CA ILE A 374 19.62 13.44 -21.16
C ILE A 374 18.12 13.67 -20.89
N ARG A 375 17.25 13.35 -21.84
CA ARG A 375 15.81 13.14 -21.60
C ARG A 375 15.47 11.68 -21.88
N LYS A 376 14.53 11.12 -21.12
CA LYS A 376 13.97 9.79 -21.37
C LYS A 376 12.45 9.88 -21.50
N PRO A 377 11.80 9.11 -22.39
CA PRO A 377 10.38 8.79 -22.23
C PRO A 377 10.14 8.20 -20.84
N ILE A 378 9.00 8.49 -20.22
CA ILE A 378 8.65 8.01 -18.88
C ILE A 378 8.85 6.48 -18.76
N THR A 379 8.44 5.71 -19.77
CA THR A 379 8.58 4.24 -19.85
C THR A 379 10.03 3.72 -19.86
N GLN A 380 11.02 4.61 -20.06
CA GLN A 380 12.46 4.28 -20.06
C GLN A 380 13.19 4.76 -18.79
N VAL A 381 12.51 5.44 -17.87
CA VAL A 381 13.07 5.77 -16.55
C VAL A 381 13.09 4.53 -15.66
N ARG A 382 14.12 4.37 -14.83
CA ARG A 382 14.36 3.23 -13.95
C ARG A 382 14.59 3.69 -12.51
N SER A 383 14.47 2.78 -11.55
CA SER A 383 14.82 3.08 -10.16
C SER A 383 16.30 3.50 -10.07
N GLY A 384 16.57 4.50 -9.24
CA GLY A 384 17.91 5.08 -9.07
C GLY A 384 18.33 6.12 -10.10
N ASP A 385 17.59 6.31 -11.21
CA ASP A 385 17.84 7.40 -12.17
C ASP A 385 17.80 8.77 -11.46
N MET A 386 18.76 9.64 -11.79
CA MET A 386 18.79 11.01 -11.31
C MET A 386 17.99 11.92 -12.25
N VAL A 387 16.78 12.29 -11.85
CA VAL A 387 15.89 13.16 -12.62
C VAL A 387 15.93 14.60 -12.13
N LEU A 388 15.63 15.54 -13.04
CA LEU A 388 15.52 16.96 -12.73
C LEU A 388 14.12 17.26 -12.20
N THR A 389 14.05 18.03 -11.12
CA THR A 389 12.81 18.49 -10.46
C THR A 389 12.79 20.02 -10.38
N LYS A 390 11.71 20.60 -9.85
CA LYS A 390 11.67 22.06 -9.61
C LYS A 390 12.67 22.52 -8.54
N ASP A 391 13.11 21.62 -7.67
CA ASP A 391 13.97 21.91 -6.51
C ASP A 391 15.43 21.45 -6.69
N GLY A 392 15.73 20.67 -7.75
CA GLY A 392 17.08 20.18 -8.04
C GLY A 392 17.11 18.77 -8.65
N PRO A 393 18.25 18.07 -8.57
CA PRO A 393 18.38 16.69 -9.04
C PRO A 393 18.05 15.68 -7.92
N PHE A 394 17.13 14.74 -8.17
CA PHE A 394 16.71 13.72 -7.20
C PHE A 394 16.65 12.32 -7.81
N ARG A 395 16.75 11.28 -6.97
CA ARG A 395 16.52 9.88 -7.39
C ARG A 395 15.03 9.59 -7.57
N ALA A 396 14.71 8.84 -8.62
CA ALA A 396 13.37 8.27 -8.82
C ALA A 396 13.31 6.79 -8.41
N LEU A 397 12.10 6.29 -8.12
CA LEU A 397 11.83 4.86 -7.87
C LEU A 397 11.52 4.06 -9.15
N GLY A 398 11.58 4.70 -10.32
CA GLY A 398 11.14 4.12 -11.58
C GLY A 398 9.66 4.36 -11.87
N VAL A 399 9.14 3.66 -12.89
CA VAL A 399 7.82 3.94 -13.49
C VAL A 399 6.94 2.70 -13.47
N ARG A 400 5.70 2.87 -13.04
CA ARG A 400 4.67 1.81 -12.97
C ARG A 400 3.57 2.13 -14.00
N PRO A 401 3.11 1.17 -14.84
CA PRO A 401 1.86 1.34 -15.60
C PRO A 401 0.68 1.55 -14.64
N SER A 402 -0.33 2.31 -15.07
CA SER A 402 -1.48 2.67 -14.25
C SER A 402 -2.76 2.76 -15.12
N GLY A 403 -2.96 1.71 -15.92
CA GLY A 403 -4.10 1.53 -16.82
C GLY A 403 -4.20 2.52 -17.99
N VAL A 404 -5.22 2.30 -18.84
CA VAL A 404 -5.66 3.25 -19.88
C VAL A 404 -6.60 4.25 -19.23
N ARG A 405 -6.29 5.54 -19.31
CA ARG A 405 -7.09 6.62 -18.71
C ARG A 405 -7.33 7.75 -19.71
N ALA A 406 -8.35 8.57 -19.45
CA ALA A 406 -8.61 9.79 -20.22
C ALA A 406 -7.44 10.77 -20.08
N VAL A 407 -7.01 11.35 -21.20
CA VAL A 407 -5.81 12.18 -21.33
C VAL A 407 -6.17 13.46 -22.07
N GLY A 408 -5.74 14.58 -21.51
CA GLY A 408 -5.71 15.86 -22.20
C GLY A 408 -4.32 16.43 -22.36
N ARG A 409 -4.21 17.42 -23.24
CA ARG A 409 -2.97 18.15 -23.49
C ARG A 409 -3.07 19.57 -22.95
N LEU A 410 -2.28 19.83 -21.92
CA LEU A 410 -2.00 21.18 -21.44
C LEU A 410 -1.06 21.86 -22.43
N ARG A 411 -1.43 23.04 -22.95
CA ARG A 411 -0.58 23.83 -23.87
C ARG A 411 -0.28 25.19 -23.27
N LEU A 412 0.98 25.62 -23.29
CA LEU A 412 1.43 26.87 -22.67
C LEU A 412 1.67 28.01 -23.67
N THR A 413 1.72 29.26 -23.19
CA THR A 413 2.00 30.45 -24.01
C THR A 413 3.42 30.48 -24.54
N ASN A 414 4.40 29.95 -23.79
CA ASN A 414 5.77 29.72 -24.27
C ASN A 414 5.88 28.59 -25.33
N GLY A 415 4.80 27.83 -25.57
CA GLY A 415 4.74 26.75 -26.55
C GLY A 415 5.09 25.34 -26.05
N MET A 416 5.48 25.19 -24.78
CA MET A 416 5.57 23.88 -24.13
C MET A 416 4.20 23.21 -24.02
N ALA A 417 4.17 21.89 -23.95
CA ALA A 417 2.95 21.12 -23.76
C ALA A 417 3.24 19.75 -23.14
N ILE A 418 2.33 19.27 -22.28
CA ILE A 418 2.36 17.92 -21.70
C ILE A 418 1.01 17.24 -21.89
N ARG A 419 1.03 15.91 -22.04
CA ARG A 419 -0.16 15.05 -22.07
C ARG A 419 -0.24 14.31 -20.74
N CYS A 420 -1.41 14.38 -20.12
CA CYS A 420 -1.62 13.95 -18.73
C CYS A 420 -3.11 13.71 -18.48
N THR A 421 -3.46 13.00 -17.40
CA THR A 421 -4.87 12.88 -17.02
C THR A 421 -5.39 14.22 -16.49
N PRO A 422 -6.70 14.53 -16.58
CA PRO A 422 -7.23 15.83 -16.11
C PRO A 422 -6.97 16.08 -14.61
N ASP A 423 -6.89 15.01 -13.81
CA ASP A 423 -6.51 14.98 -12.39
C ASP A 423 -5.00 15.08 -12.12
N HIS A 424 -4.15 15.29 -13.13
CA HIS A 424 -2.70 15.37 -12.91
C HIS A 424 -2.29 16.75 -12.34
N PRO A 425 -1.52 16.84 -11.24
CA PRO A 425 -1.17 18.12 -10.64
C PRO A 425 -0.02 18.81 -11.37
N ILE A 426 -0.22 20.07 -11.71
CA ILE A 426 0.76 20.97 -12.34
C ILE A 426 1.20 22.01 -11.31
N PHE A 427 2.49 22.36 -11.25
CA PHE A 427 2.95 23.38 -10.31
C PHE A 427 2.69 24.79 -10.84
N THR A 428 1.97 25.60 -10.07
CA THR A 428 1.60 26.98 -10.41
C THR A 428 2.08 27.98 -9.34
N GLN A 429 1.90 29.28 -9.59
CA GLN A 429 2.12 30.34 -8.61
C GLN A 429 1.18 30.25 -7.39
N ARG A 430 0.12 29.42 -7.44
CA ARG A 430 -0.79 29.10 -6.33
C ARG A 430 -0.50 27.75 -5.66
N GLY A 431 0.57 27.06 -6.06
CA GLY A 431 0.85 25.67 -5.68
C GLY A 431 0.34 24.66 -6.71
N TRP A 432 0.02 23.44 -6.27
CA TRP A 432 -0.41 22.34 -7.15
C TRP A 432 -1.88 22.48 -7.56
N VAL A 433 -2.13 22.46 -8.87
CA VAL A 433 -3.46 22.62 -9.50
C VAL A 433 -3.62 21.55 -10.59
N ASN A 434 -4.77 20.88 -10.66
CA ASN A 434 -5.11 19.94 -11.73
C ASN A 434 -4.89 20.52 -13.13
N ALA A 435 -4.50 19.67 -14.08
CA ALA A 435 -4.26 20.06 -15.46
C ALA A 435 -5.47 20.73 -16.13
N GLU A 436 -6.71 20.36 -15.77
CA GLU A 436 -7.94 21.01 -16.24
C GLU A 436 -8.29 22.32 -15.52
N ASP A 437 -7.97 22.43 -14.23
CA ASP A 437 -8.26 23.59 -13.37
C ASP A 437 -7.36 24.79 -13.69
N VAL A 438 -6.30 24.60 -14.48
CA VAL A 438 -5.34 25.66 -14.78
C VAL A 438 -5.98 26.75 -15.64
N THR A 439 -6.41 27.82 -14.98
CA THR A 439 -7.07 28.96 -15.62
C THR A 439 -6.11 29.75 -16.50
N PRO A 440 -6.59 30.50 -17.51
CA PRO A 440 -5.74 31.40 -18.29
C PRO A 440 -4.90 32.38 -17.45
N GLU A 441 -5.37 32.76 -16.25
CA GLU A 441 -4.70 33.70 -15.34
C GLU A 441 -3.56 33.10 -14.51
N ASP A 442 -3.41 31.77 -14.52
CA ASP A 442 -2.31 31.11 -13.84
C ASP A 442 -0.98 31.20 -14.58
N PHE A 443 0.09 30.94 -13.84
CA PHE A 443 1.46 30.81 -14.30
C PHE A 443 1.98 29.44 -13.86
N ILE A 444 2.21 28.56 -14.82
CA ILE A 444 2.81 27.24 -14.62
C ILE A 444 4.33 27.38 -14.57
N ALA A 445 4.92 26.63 -13.64
CA ALA A 445 6.36 26.49 -13.51
C ALA A 445 6.96 25.64 -14.64
N VAL A 446 8.00 26.17 -15.25
CA VAL A 446 8.74 25.56 -16.37
C VAL A 446 10.24 25.65 -16.15
N ALA A 447 11.05 24.82 -16.80
CA ALA A 447 12.51 24.92 -16.72
C ALA A 447 13.01 26.25 -17.35
N ARG A 448 13.85 27.01 -16.62
CA ARG A 448 14.57 28.21 -17.14
C ARG A 448 15.91 27.87 -17.77
N GLU A 449 16.59 26.87 -17.23
CA GLU A 449 17.86 26.33 -17.71
C GLU A 449 17.83 24.80 -17.56
N LEU A 450 18.46 24.08 -18.48
CA LEU A 450 18.60 22.62 -18.44
C LEU A 450 20.08 22.22 -18.42
N PRO A 451 20.45 21.09 -17.81
CA PRO A 451 21.82 20.60 -17.88
C PRO A 451 22.25 20.29 -19.33
N SER A 452 23.41 20.82 -19.72
CA SER A 452 24.20 20.27 -20.82
C SER A 452 24.79 18.91 -20.41
N GLY A 453 25.18 18.10 -21.38
CA GLY A 453 25.93 16.88 -21.10
C GLY A 453 27.42 17.17 -20.89
N ARG A 454 28.26 16.15 -21.08
CA ARG A 454 29.72 16.19 -20.85
C ARG A 454 30.56 15.60 -21.99
N GLU A 455 29.92 15.13 -23.06
CA GLU A 455 30.59 14.62 -24.25
C GLU A 455 31.09 15.81 -25.09
N SER A 456 32.40 16.07 -25.05
CA SER A 456 33.01 17.08 -25.92
C SER A 456 33.29 16.48 -27.30
N VAL A 457 32.97 17.23 -28.35
CA VAL A 457 33.05 16.77 -29.74
C VAL A 457 33.70 17.83 -30.65
N PRO A 458 34.49 17.42 -31.67
CA PRO A 458 35.07 18.37 -32.63
C PRO A 458 33.98 19.26 -33.26
N PRO A 459 34.17 20.59 -33.32
CA PRO A 459 33.11 21.56 -33.62
C PRO A 459 32.52 21.40 -35.04
N GLU A 460 33.21 20.70 -35.93
CA GLU A 460 32.73 20.39 -37.27
C GLU A 460 31.53 19.42 -37.26
N ARG A 461 31.38 18.59 -36.21
CA ARG A 461 30.23 17.69 -36.02
C ARG A 461 28.93 18.45 -35.70
N PRO A 462 28.85 19.29 -34.63
CA PRO A 462 27.69 20.15 -34.41
C PRO A 462 27.48 21.16 -35.54
N ALA A 463 28.54 21.66 -36.19
CA ALA A 463 28.40 22.57 -37.31
C ALA A 463 27.76 21.91 -38.54
N LEU A 464 28.24 20.74 -38.95
CA LEU A 464 27.67 19.97 -40.05
C LEU A 464 26.22 19.56 -39.75
N LEU A 465 25.94 19.13 -38.52
CA LEU A 465 24.58 18.80 -38.09
C LEU A 465 23.64 20.02 -38.15
N GLY A 466 24.09 21.19 -37.72
CA GLY A 466 23.28 22.41 -37.78
C GLY A 466 22.94 22.84 -39.20
N TYR A 467 23.91 22.80 -40.13
CA TYR A 467 23.66 23.04 -41.55
C TYR A 467 22.82 21.93 -42.20
N ALA A 468 22.96 20.68 -41.77
CA ALA A 468 22.13 19.58 -42.23
C ALA A 468 20.66 19.74 -41.80
N LEU A 469 20.43 20.27 -40.60
CA LEU A 469 19.10 20.50 -40.04
C LEU A 469 18.40 21.73 -40.66
N SER A 470 19.12 22.80 -40.96
CA SER A 470 18.60 23.92 -41.77
C SER A 470 18.62 23.58 -43.27
N GLU A 471 19.70 23.97 -43.95
CA GLU A 471 19.87 23.98 -45.40
C GLU A 471 20.03 22.59 -46.07
N GLY A 472 20.10 21.53 -45.28
CA GLY A 472 20.39 20.17 -45.76
C GLY A 472 19.25 19.45 -46.46
N CYS A 473 19.57 18.81 -47.59
CA CYS A 473 18.72 17.89 -48.35
C CYS A 473 19.32 16.46 -48.32
N MET A 474 18.61 15.54 -47.66
CA MET A 474 19.11 14.21 -47.24
C MET A 474 18.46 13.03 -47.98
N GLY A 475 17.71 13.29 -49.06
CA GLY A 475 16.96 12.29 -49.82
C GLY A 475 17.79 11.50 -50.85
N TYR A 476 18.99 11.04 -50.48
CA TYR A 476 19.91 10.34 -51.38
C TYR A 476 20.64 9.19 -50.67
N ALA A 477 21.01 8.15 -51.44
CA ALA A 477 21.53 6.90 -50.90
C ALA A 477 22.99 6.95 -50.37
N GLY A 478 23.80 7.97 -50.75
CA GLY A 478 25.24 7.96 -50.43
C GLY A 478 25.96 9.32 -50.46
N HIS A 479 25.21 10.42 -50.48
CA HIS A 479 25.67 11.81 -50.37
C HIS A 479 24.50 12.69 -49.92
N PHE A 480 24.74 13.98 -49.69
CA PHE A 480 23.71 14.98 -49.40
C PHE A 480 24.09 16.31 -50.05
N TYR A 481 23.18 17.29 -50.03
CA TYR A 481 23.47 18.66 -50.45
C TYR A 481 23.13 19.62 -49.31
N LEU A 482 24.01 20.57 -49.05
CA LEU A 482 23.73 21.79 -48.28
C LEU A 482 23.56 22.93 -49.29
N TYR A 483 22.51 23.73 -49.19
CA TYR A 483 22.24 24.82 -50.14
C TYR A 483 22.46 26.20 -49.47
N SER A 484 22.96 27.19 -50.21
CA SER A 484 22.87 28.60 -49.78
C SER A 484 23.03 29.56 -50.97
N THR A 485 22.56 30.79 -50.79
CA THR A 485 22.85 31.94 -51.67
C THR A 485 23.95 32.85 -51.12
N VAL A 486 24.45 32.59 -49.90
CA VAL A 486 25.41 33.45 -49.19
C VAL A 486 26.82 32.87 -49.30
N ALA A 487 27.75 33.65 -49.84
CA ALA A 487 29.14 33.21 -50.07
C ALA A 487 29.86 32.78 -48.77
N ASP A 488 29.68 33.54 -47.68
CA ASP A 488 30.25 33.22 -46.36
C ASP A 488 29.79 31.85 -45.83
N GLU A 489 28.53 31.48 -46.09
CA GLU A 489 27.96 30.21 -45.64
C GLU A 489 28.43 29.04 -46.51
N ILE A 490 28.52 29.24 -47.83
CA ILE A 490 29.07 28.24 -48.77
C ILE A 490 30.52 27.91 -48.41
N GLU A 491 31.34 28.91 -48.09
CA GLU A 491 32.72 28.70 -47.66
C GLU A 491 32.79 28.03 -46.27
N ASP A 492 31.93 28.41 -45.33
CA ASP A 492 31.94 27.79 -44.00
C ASP A 492 31.45 26.33 -44.01
N MET A 493 30.45 26.00 -44.84
CA MET A 493 30.05 24.63 -45.17
C MET A 493 31.20 23.85 -45.81
N ARG A 494 31.94 24.46 -46.75
CA ARG A 494 33.11 23.86 -47.42
C ARG A 494 34.21 23.53 -46.41
N ARG A 495 34.57 24.47 -45.54
CA ARG A 495 35.57 24.26 -44.47
C ARG A 495 35.13 23.17 -43.50
N THR A 496 33.88 23.22 -43.03
CA THR A 496 33.30 22.22 -42.12
C THR A 496 33.41 20.80 -42.70
N LEU A 497 33.11 20.62 -43.99
CA LEU A 497 33.17 19.32 -44.66
C LEU A 497 34.60 18.83 -44.93
N ALA A 498 35.58 19.73 -45.10
CA ALA A 498 36.97 19.37 -45.42
C ALA A 498 37.71 18.61 -44.31
N VAL A 499 37.24 18.72 -43.05
CA VAL A 499 37.85 18.06 -41.88
C VAL A 499 37.41 16.59 -41.75
N PHE A 500 36.31 16.19 -42.38
CA PHE A 500 35.81 14.81 -42.27
C PHE A 500 36.65 13.84 -43.10
N ALA A 501 37.08 12.74 -42.47
CA ALA A 501 37.83 11.68 -43.15
C ALA A 501 37.13 11.19 -44.43
N ASN A 502 37.93 10.94 -45.47
CA ASN A 502 37.45 10.55 -46.81
C ASN A 502 36.36 11.50 -47.41
N THR A 503 36.45 12.80 -47.14
CA THR A 503 35.45 13.79 -47.59
C THR A 503 36.12 14.99 -48.26
N LEU A 504 35.99 15.07 -49.59
CA LEU A 504 36.33 16.25 -50.37
C LEU A 504 35.07 17.09 -50.60
N PRO A 505 34.99 18.35 -50.11
CA PRO A 505 33.83 19.20 -50.35
C PRO A 505 33.83 19.71 -51.80
N ARG A 506 32.76 19.41 -52.54
CA ARG A 506 32.51 19.95 -53.88
C ARG A 506 31.45 21.03 -53.82
N VAL A 507 31.78 22.22 -54.32
CA VAL A 507 30.85 23.34 -54.50
C VAL A 507 30.34 23.32 -55.94
N GLU A 508 29.03 23.47 -56.11
CA GLU A 508 28.36 23.58 -57.41
C GLU A 508 27.62 24.93 -57.45
N TYR A 509 28.32 25.92 -58.01
CA TYR A 509 27.81 27.28 -58.18
C TYR A 509 26.66 27.32 -59.19
N ARG A 510 25.68 28.19 -58.94
CA ARG A 510 24.57 28.48 -59.85
C ARG A 510 24.51 29.97 -60.18
N SER A 511 23.68 30.33 -61.16
CA SER A 511 23.45 31.74 -61.54
C SER A 511 23.00 32.57 -60.33
N HIS A 512 23.08 33.90 -60.46
CA HIS A 512 22.37 34.81 -59.55
C HIS A 512 20.90 34.37 -59.37
N ASP A 513 20.36 34.66 -58.19
CA ASP A 513 19.05 34.26 -57.67
C ASP A 513 18.79 32.74 -57.51
N LYS A 514 19.79 31.88 -57.72
CA LYS A 514 19.69 30.43 -57.47
C LYS A 514 20.68 29.98 -56.41
N ALA A 515 20.18 29.26 -55.40
CA ALA A 515 21.02 28.67 -54.36
C ALA A 515 22.08 27.74 -54.98
N SER A 516 23.34 28.01 -54.67
CA SER A 516 24.46 27.12 -54.95
C SER A 516 24.46 25.99 -53.91
N SER A 517 25.21 24.91 -54.16
CA SER A 517 25.23 23.77 -53.24
C SER A 517 26.63 23.28 -52.90
N VAL A 518 26.81 22.80 -51.67
CA VAL A 518 28.01 22.12 -51.19
C VAL A 518 27.66 20.68 -50.85
N ARG A 519 28.48 19.73 -51.29
CA ARG A 519 28.28 18.29 -51.07
C ARG A 519 29.57 17.54 -50.78
N PRO A 520 29.53 16.46 -49.99
CA PRO A 520 30.66 15.55 -49.87
C PRO A 520 30.89 14.78 -51.17
N VAL A 521 32.16 14.60 -51.53
CA VAL A 521 32.64 13.64 -52.52
C VAL A 521 33.65 12.74 -51.83
N ARG A 522 33.63 11.45 -52.14
CA ARG A 522 34.60 10.49 -51.59
C ARG A 522 35.97 10.66 -52.24
N ILE A 523 37.05 10.56 -51.47
CA ILE A 523 38.43 10.56 -51.97
C ILE A 523 38.76 9.15 -52.47
N ASP A 524 38.69 8.14 -51.59
CA ASP A 524 38.56 6.73 -52.00
C ASP A 524 37.08 6.40 -52.20
N ARG A 525 36.73 5.94 -53.41
CA ARG A 525 35.37 5.54 -53.78
C ARG A 525 34.88 4.29 -53.04
N LYS A 526 35.78 3.43 -52.52
CA LYS A 526 35.46 2.16 -51.84
C LYS A 526 35.00 2.35 -50.39
N VAL A 527 35.63 3.25 -49.65
CA VAL A 527 35.28 3.57 -48.26
C VAL A 527 34.17 4.64 -48.23
N PRO A 528 33.18 4.64 -47.31
CA PRO A 528 32.22 5.75 -47.19
C PRO A 528 32.88 7.09 -46.78
N SER A 529 32.20 8.22 -47.01
CA SER A 529 32.63 9.52 -46.48
C SER A 529 32.19 9.65 -45.02
N ALA A 530 33.09 10.07 -44.12
CA ALA A 530 32.76 10.18 -42.69
C ALA A 530 31.66 11.21 -42.41
N ALA A 531 31.55 12.27 -43.21
CA ALA A 531 30.45 13.23 -43.13
C ALA A 531 29.08 12.59 -43.46
N VAL A 532 29.05 11.66 -44.43
CA VAL A 532 27.85 10.91 -44.79
C VAL A 532 27.49 9.89 -43.70
N ARG A 533 28.48 9.14 -43.19
CA ARG A 533 28.26 8.20 -42.05
C ARG A 533 27.69 8.92 -40.84
N PHE A 534 28.29 10.05 -40.45
CA PHE A 534 27.81 10.85 -39.31
C PHE A 534 26.35 11.30 -39.49
N LEU A 535 25.98 11.89 -40.63
CA LEU A 535 24.60 12.36 -40.81
C LEU A 535 23.57 11.24 -41.00
N PHE A 536 23.94 10.12 -41.63
CA PHE A 536 22.99 9.05 -41.98
C PHE A 536 22.94 7.93 -40.94
N GLU A 537 24.09 7.43 -40.48
CA GLU A 537 24.18 6.31 -39.54
C GLU A 537 24.06 6.80 -38.09
N GLU A 538 24.83 7.83 -37.69
CA GLU A 538 24.83 8.31 -36.30
C GLU A 538 23.64 9.25 -36.01
N CYS A 539 23.37 10.22 -36.88
CA CYS A 539 22.28 11.19 -36.70
C CYS A 539 20.92 10.73 -37.25
N GLY A 540 20.85 9.66 -38.05
CA GLY A 540 19.59 9.14 -38.59
C GLY A 540 18.82 10.08 -39.52
N LEU A 541 19.51 11.04 -40.17
CA LEU A 541 18.86 12.07 -41.00
C LEU A 541 18.63 11.67 -42.45
N GLN A 542 19.05 10.47 -42.87
CA GLN A 542 18.78 9.98 -44.23
C GLN A 542 17.27 9.93 -44.50
N TRP A 543 16.86 10.33 -45.71
CA TRP A 543 15.46 10.37 -46.17
C TRP A 543 14.51 11.31 -45.39
N LYS A 544 15.00 12.08 -44.39
CA LYS A 544 14.15 13.01 -43.64
C LYS A 544 13.82 14.27 -44.47
N GLY A 545 12.52 14.52 -44.64
CA GLY A 545 12.01 15.77 -45.20
C GLY A 545 12.01 16.92 -44.18
N ALA A 546 11.71 18.13 -44.62
CA ALA A 546 11.70 19.33 -43.77
C ALA A 546 10.64 19.33 -42.64
N LEU A 547 9.70 18.38 -42.66
CA LEU A 547 8.74 18.14 -41.57
C LEU A 547 9.31 17.16 -40.52
N ASP A 548 10.16 16.23 -40.95
CA ASP A 548 10.60 15.05 -40.19
C ASP A 548 11.94 15.27 -39.48
N LYS A 549 12.63 16.38 -39.77
CA LYS A 549 13.90 16.75 -39.12
C LYS A 549 13.69 16.87 -37.60
N ARG A 550 14.62 16.30 -36.81
CA ARG A 550 14.67 16.32 -35.35
C ARG A 550 16.12 16.52 -34.91
N VAL A 551 16.35 17.00 -33.68
CA VAL A 551 17.70 16.93 -33.10
C VAL A 551 17.95 15.48 -32.65
N PRO A 552 19.03 14.81 -33.12
CA PRO A 552 19.33 13.42 -32.75
C PRO A 552 19.66 13.27 -31.26
N ALA A 553 19.28 12.14 -30.64
CA ALA A 553 19.41 11.92 -29.19
C ALA A 553 20.86 11.96 -28.68
N LEU A 554 21.87 11.72 -29.52
CA LEU A 554 23.29 11.86 -29.15
C LEU A 554 23.65 13.29 -28.70
N VAL A 555 22.96 14.31 -29.22
CA VAL A 555 23.17 15.72 -28.86
C VAL A 555 22.81 15.99 -27.39
N ASP A 556 21.97 15.16 -26.77
CA ASP A 556 21.61 15.35 -25.37
C ASP A 556 22.80 15.13 -24.41
N ARG A 557 23.79 14.34 -24.85
CA ARG A 557 25.05 14.07 -24.14
C ARG A 557 26.14 15.12 -24.38
N TRP A 558 26.00 15.95 -25.42
CA TRP A 558 26.99 16.95 -25.79
C TRP A 558 27.16 18.05 -24.74
N ASP A 559 28.37 18.56 -24.63
CA ASP A 559 28.71 19.71 -23.76
C ASP A 559 28.02 21.02 -24.22
N ARG A 560 28.25 22.09 -23.45
CA ARG A 560 27.64 23.41 -23.70
C ARG A 560 28.14 24.05 -24.99
N ASP A 561 29.38 23.81 -25.38
CA ASP A 561 30.03 24.52 -26.48
C ASP A 561 29.69 23.86 -27.82
N ALA A 562 29.65 22.52 -27.87
CA ALA A 562 29.09 21.78 -28.99
C ALA A 562 27.61 22.12 -29.25
N VAL A 563 26.81 22.30 -28.17
CA VAL A 563 25.42 22.79 -28.30
C VAL A 563 25.39 24.24 -28.81
N ALA A 564 26.31 25.10 -28.37
CA ALA A 564 26.40 26.49 -28.86
C ALA A 564 26.77 26.56 -30.36
N VAL A 565 27.70 25.72 -30.84
CA VAL A 565 28.03 25.58 -32.26
C VAL A 565 26.82 25.12 -33.08
N LEU A 566 26.10 24.10 -32.59
CA LEU A 566 24.91 23.55 -33.26
C LEU A 566 23.80 24.60 -33.39
N VAL A 567 23.48 25.30 -32.29
CA VAL A 567 22.53 26.42 -32.30
C VAL A 567 23.04 27.54 -33.21
N GLY A 568 24.35 27.79 -33.25
CA GLY A 568 25.00 28.72 -34.17
C GLY A 568 24.67 28.44 -35.63
N LYS A 569 24.91 27.22 -36.13
CA LYS A 569 24.65 26.90 -37.55
C LYS A 569 23.16 26.75 -37.88
N LEU A 570 22.33 26.34 -36.93
CA LEU A 570 20.86 26.41 -37.06
C LEU A 570 20.38 27.86 -37.25
N PHE A 571 20.87 28.81 -36.44
CA PHE A 571 20.55 30.22 -36.60
C PHE A 571 21.29 30.88 -37.78
N GLN A 572 22.38 30.30 -38.29
CA GLN A 572 23.01 30.74 -39.53
C GLN A 572 22.16 30.39 -40.76
N GLY A 573 21.49 29.24 -40.80
CA GLY A 573 20.50 28.90 -41.83
C GLY A 573 19.16 29.62 -41.62
N ASP A 574 18.14 28.93 -41.11
CA ASP A 574 16.77 29.47 -40.97
C ASP A 574 16.61 30.58 -39.90
N GLY A 575 17.69 31.00 -39.23
CA GLY A 575 17.66 32.06 -38.22
C GLY A 575 17.67 33.48 -38.77
N CYS A 576 16.99 34.37 -38.06
CA CYS A 576 16.83 35.78 -38.41
C CYS A 576 17.12 36.70 -37.21
N VAL A 577 17.94 37.74 -37.45
CA VAL A 577 18.31 38.79 -36.48
C VAL A 577 17.76 40.12 -36.98
N HIS A 578 16.54 40.49 -36.56
CA HIS A 578 15.85 41.66 -37.12
C HIS A 578 16.07 42.92 -36.27
N ARG A 579 17.06 43.73 -36.64
CA ARG A 579 17.49 44.95 -35.93
C ARG A 579 16.35 45.94 -35.63
N LYS A 580 15.43 46.18 -36.58
CA LYS A 580 14.35 47.18 -36.41
C LYS A 580 13.34 46.82 -35.31
N THR A 581 12.99 45.53 -35.17
CA THR A 581 12.08 45.04 -34.12
C THR A 581 12.80 44.52 -32.87
N ARG A 582 14.15 44.51 -32.89
CA ARG A 582 15.02 43.98 -31.82
C ARG A 582 14.69 42.52 -31.44
N SER A 583 14.40 41.70 -32.44
CA SER A 583 13.98 40.31 -32.27
C SER A 583 14.91 39.33 -32.98
N VAL A 584 15.31 38.28 -32.27
CA VAL A 584 16.03 37.11 -32.81
C VAL A 584 15.08 35.92 -32.79
N PHE A 585 14.94 35.24 -33.94
CA PHE A 585 14.11 34.04 -34.05
C PHE A 585 14.67 33.01 -35.03
N TYR A 586 14.37 31.74 -34.78
CA TYR A 586 14.58 30.61 -35.71
C TYR A 586 13.24 30.20 -36.32
N ALA A 587 13.23 29.71 -37.57
CA ALA A 587 12.03 29.27 -38.27
C ALA A 587 12.20 27.85 -38.83
N THR A 588 11.14 27.04 -38.85
CA THR A 588 11.19 25.69 -39.45
C THR A 588 9.79 25.21 -39.83
N SER A 589 9.69 24.17 -40.67
CA SER A 589 8.43 23.48 -40.95
C SER A 589 8.15 22.32 -39.98
N SER A 590 9.12 21.88 -39.16
CA SER A 590 8.92 20.76 -38.23
C SER A 590 8.50 21.21 -36.82
N GLU A 591 7.38 20.66 -36.32
CA GLU A 591 6.96 20.79 -34.93
C GLU A 591 7.90 20.06 -33.94
N GLY A 592 8.65 19.07 -34.44
CA GLY A 592 9.67 18.37 -33.66
C GLY A 592 10.92 19.23 -33.49
N LEU A 593 11.50 19.71 -34.60
CA LEU A 593 12.71 20.53 -34.56
C LEU A 593 12.49 21.84 -33.77
N VAL A 594 11.33 22.50 -33.88
CA VAL A 594 11.07 23.73 -33.12
C VAL A 594 11.08 23.52 -31.60
N ARG A 595 10.60 22.36 -31.12
CA ARG A 595 10.65 21.96 -29.70
C ARG A 595 12.06 21.60 -29.27
N ASP A 596 12.78 20.84 -30.11
CA ASP A 596 14.16 20.46 -29.81
C ASP A 596 15.07 21.71 -29.76
N VAL A 597 14.90 22.69 -30.65
CA VAL A 597 15.61 23.98 -30.62
C VAL A 597 15.28 24.79 -29.37
N GLN A 598 14.01 24.84 -28.94
CA GLN A 598 13.65 25.45 -27.66
C GLN A 598 14.40 24.77 -26.49
N ARG A 599 14.55 23.44 -26.51
CA ARG A 599 15.30 22.69 -25.50
C ARG A 599 16.82 22.92 -25.56
N LEU A 600 17.41 23.03 -26.75
CA LEU A 600 18.84 23.41 -26.90
C LEU A 600 19.12 24.80 -26.34
N LEU A 601 18.21 25.77 -26.56
CA LEU A 601 18.34 27.11 -25.97
C LEU A 601 18.25 27.05 -24.43
N LEU A 602 17.42 26.18 -23.85
CA LEU A 602 17.40 25.96 -22.39
C LEU A 602 18.71 25.32 -21.88
N LYS A 603 19.38 24.44 -22.63
CA LYS A 603 20.74 23.94 -22.28
C LYS A 603 21.78 25.06 -22.24
N LEU A 604 21.61 26.09 -23.08
CA LEU A 604 22.42 27.32 -23.04
C LEU A 604 21.97 28.33 -21.98
N GLY A 605 20.85 28.09 -21.27
CA GLY A 605 20.23 29.00 -20.31
C GLY A 605 19.57 30.23 -20.94
N ILE A 606 18.91 30.02 -22.09
CA ILE A 606 18.31 31.06 -22.93
C ILE A 606 16.81 30.78 -23.10
N SER A 607 15.98 31.46 -22.32
CA SER A 607 14.52 31.38 -22.41
C SER A 607 14.00 31.75 -23.80
N SER A 608 13.05 30.99 -24.32
CA SER A 608 12.44 31.22 -25.64
C SER A 608 10.98 30.75 -25.71
N THR A 609 10.23 31.32 -26.66
CA THR A 609 8.80 31.07 -26.90
C THR A 609 8.58 30.54 -28.31
N THR A 610 7.77 29.50 -28.49
CA THR A 610 7.41 29.00 -29.83
C THR A 610 6.07 29.55 -30.31
N HIS A 611 5.98 29.83 -31.61
CA HIS A 611 4.77 30.30 -32.27
C HIS A 611 4.51 29.51 -33.56
N THR A 612 3.28 29.02 -33.74
CA THR A 612 2.80 28.49 -35.02
C THR A 612 2.46 29.67 -35.95
N LYS A 613 2.84 29.57 -37.23
CA LYS A 613 2.56 30.56 -38.29
C LYS A 613 2.05 29.85 -39.54
N SER A 614 1.20 30.52 -40.32
CA SER A 614 0.67 30.00 -41.58
C SER A 614 1.21 30.81 -42.75
N PHE A 615 2.03 30.18 -43.59
CA PHE A 615 2.71 30.77 -44.73
C PHE A 615 1.99 30.40 -46.05
N LYS A 616 2.03 31.27 -47.06
CA LYS A 616 1.67 30.89 -48.44
C LYS A 616 2.83 30.10 -49.06
N TYR A 617 2.52 28.98 -49.69
CA TYR A 617 3.48 28.13 -50.41
C TYR A 617 2.90 27.70 -51.76
N ARG A 618 3.71 27.13 -52.66
CA ARG A 618 3.21 26.55 -53.93
C ARG A 618 2.22 25.43 -53.59
N GLY A 619 0.98 25.56 -54.06
CA GLY A 619 -0.10 24.60 -53.80
C GLY A 619 -0.94 24.83 -52.54
N GLY A 620 -0.72 25.90 -51.74
CA GLY A 620 -1.65 26.24 -50.65
C GLY A 620 -1.03 26.99 -49.47
N ARG A 621 -1.75 27.03 -48.34
CA ARG A 621 -1.21 27.51 -47.06
C ARG A 621 -0.51 26.36 -46.35
N ARG A 622 0.75 26.53 -45.93
CA ARG A 622 1.47 25.57 -45.08
C ARG A 622 1.60 26.11 -43.66
N VAL A 623 1.55 25.20 -42.69
CA VAL A 623 1.91 25.48 -41.30
C VAL A 623 3.43 25.45 -41.18
N GLY A 624 3.98 26.35 -40.39
CA GLY A 624 5.36 26.32 -39.92
C GLY A 624 5.45 26.92 -38.52
N TYR A 625 6.63 26.87 -37.93
CA TYR A 625 6.84 27.16 -36.52
C TYR A 625 8.07 28.06 -36.36
N THR A 626 8.07 28.93 -35.35
CA THR A 626 9.22 29.80 -35.04
C THR A 626 9.53 29.83 -33.56
N VAL A 627 10.79 29.71 -33.18
CA VAL A 627 11.29 29.99 -31.82
C VAL A 627 11.76 31.44 -31.74
N SER A 628 11.13 32.25 -30.88
CA SER A 628 11.55 33.63 -30.58
C SER A 628 12.29 33.67 -29.23
N LEU A 629 13.43 34.35 -29.15
CA LEU A 629 14.09 34.56 -27.85
C LEU A 629 13.19 35.40 -26.91
N THR A 630 13.28 35.11 -25.60
CA THR A 630 12.42 35.73 -24.56
C THR A 630 13.30 36.26 -23.43
N GLY A 631 13.11 37.55 -23.08
CA GLY A 631 13.85 38.25 -22.05
C GLY A 631 14.43 39.60 -22.51
N GLY A 632 15.27 40.19 -21.66
CA GLY A 632 15.87 41.51 -21.86
C GLY A 632 17.34 41.46 -22.24
N ARG A 633 18.13 42.40 -21.69
CA ARG A 633 19.55 42.58 -22.02
C ARG A 633 20.35 41.30 -21.74
N ARG A 634 20.12 40.65 -20.59
CA ARG A 634 20.81 39.41 -20.20
C ARG A 634 20.68 38.31 -21.26
N THR A 635 19.48 38.08 -21.80
CA THR A 635 19.24 37.05 -22.83
C THR A 635 19.97 37.34 -24.14
N PHE A 636 19.92 38.58 -24.64
CA PHE A 636 20.60 38.93 -25.90
C PHE A 636 22.13 38.96 -25.76
N THR A 637 22.66 39.36 -24.61
CA THR A 637 24.09 39.24 -24.30
C THR A 637 24.50 37.77 -24.23
N ARG A 638 23.83 36.93 -23.43
CA ARG A 638 24.13 35.48 -23.33
C ARG A 638 24.03 34.74 -24.68
N PHE A 639 23.09 35.13 -25.56
CA PHE A 639 23.01 34.60 -26.93
C PHE A 639 24.12 35.14 -27.84
N HIS A 640 24.49 36.41 -27.75
CA HIS A 640 25.63 36.98 -28.47
C HIS A 640 26.94 36.29 -28.08
N ASP A 641 27.18 36.10 -26.79
CA ASP A 641 28.48 35.63 -26.29
C ASP A 641 28.67 34.12 -26.54
N LEU A 642 27.61 33.31 -26.41
CA LEU A 642 27.66 31.87 -26.67
C LEU A 642 27.48 31.51 -28.15
N VAL A 643 26.53 32.12 -28.85
CA VAL A 643 26.11 31.70 -30.21
C VAL A 643 26.74 32.58 -31.30
N GLY A 644 27.00 33.86 -31.01
CA GLY A 644 27.58 34.83 -31.93
C GLY A 644 28.96 34.48 -32.50
N PRO A 645 29.90 33.82 -31.76
CA PRO A 645 31.18 33.38 -32.32
C PRO A 645 31.03 32.40 -33.50
N HIS A 646 29.95 31.63 -33.52
CA HIS A 646 29.71 30.57 -34.50
C HIS A 646 28.90 31.03 -35.73
N LEU A 647 28.41 32.28 -35.74
CA LEU A 647 27.80 32.91 -36.91
C LEU A 647 28.88 33.47 -37.86
N VAL A 648 28.53 33.61 -39.14
CA VAL A 648 29.37 34.18 -40.18
C VAL A 648 28.70 35.36 -40.88
N GLY A 649 29.52 36.19 -41.55
CA GLY A 649 29.05 37.28 -42.39
C GLY A 649 28.12 38.28 -41.71
N ALA A 650 27.14 38.75 -42.48
CA ALA A 650 26.18 39.77 -42.06
C ALA A 650 25.36 39.39 -40.80
N LYS A 651 25.06 38.10 -40.58
CA LYS A 651 24.26 37.67 -39.40
C LYS A 651 25.03 37.89 -38.09
N ARG A 652 26.34 37.63 -38.06
CA ARG A 652 27.21 37.92 -36.90
C ARG A 652 27.27 39.42 -36.59
N VAL A 653 27.49 40.26 -37.61
CA VAL A 653 27.54 41.72 -37.47
C VAL A 653 26.19 42.29 -36.99
N ALA A 654 25.07 41.78 -37.52
CA ALA A 654 23.74 42.16 -37.08
C ALA A 654 23.47 41.81 -35.61
N LEU A 655 23.94 40.65 -35.14
CA LEU A 655 23.79 40.22 -33.74
C LEU A 655 24.63 41.06 -32.79
N ALA A 656 25.91 41.32 -33.10
CA ALA A 656 26.77 42.20 -32.32
C ALA A 656 26.18 43.63 -32.21
N THR A 657 25.69 44.17 -33.34
CA THR A 657 24.99 45.46 -33.37
C THR A 657 23.75 45.47 -32.49
N LEU A 658 22.96 44.38 -32.49
CA LEU A 658 21.77 44.25 -31.67
C LEU A 658 22.11 44.16 -30.17
N ALA A 659 23.10 43.37 -29.78
CA ALA A 659 23.56 43.24 -28.40
C ALA A 659 24.09 44.58 -27.85
N ALA A 660 24.97 45.25 -28.59
CA ALA A 660 25.48 46.58 -28.25
C ALA A 660 24.33 47.61 -28.07
N SER A 661 23.25 47.51 -28.83
CA SER A 661 22.09 48.40 -28.71
C SER A 661 21.30 48.29 -27.39
N TYR A 662 21.60 47.32 -26.50
CA TYR A 662 21.09 47.24 -25.13
C TYR A 662 22.06 47.82 -24.07
N ALA A 663 23.27 48.24 -24.46
CA ALA A 663 24.28 48.77 -23.52
C ALA A 663 23.82 50.08 -22.86
N GLY A 664 23.24 51.01 -23.63
CA GLY A 664 22.81 52.34 -23.17
C GLY A 664 21.34 52.47 -22.74
N THR A 665 20.53 51.40 -22.79
CA THR A 665 19.13 51.45 -22.32
C THR A 665 19.05 51.29 -20.80
N LYS A 666 18.26 52.14 -20.10
CA LYS A 666 17.97 51.97 -18.67
C LYS A 666 17.50 50.53 -18.38
N PRO A 667 17.94 49.86 -17.29
CA PRO A 667 17.61 48.45 -17.02
C PRO A 667 16.12 48.11 -17.08
N LEU A 668 15.28 49.03 -16.61
CA LEU A 668 13.81 48.88 -16.57
C LEU A 668 13.12 48.95 -17.95
N LEU A 669 13.78 49.48 -18.99
CA LEU A 669 13.17 49.86 -20.27
C LEU A 669 13.36 48.85 -21.43
N ALA A 670 13.90 47.66 -21.18
CA ALA A 670 14.10 46.65 -22.24
C ALA A 670 12.79 46.32 -22.98
N ARG A 671 12.75 46.55 -24.30
CA ARG A 671 11.63 46.15 -25.18
C ARG A 671 11.91 44.75 -25.74
N GLY A 672 10.91 43.86 -25.71
CA GLY A 672 11.01 42.46 -26.14
C GLY A 672 9.91 41.57 -25.51
N THR A 673 9.84 40.31 -25.93
CA THR A 673 9.07 39.22 -25.28
C THR A 673 9.57 39.03 -23.85
N VAL A 674 8.68 38.90 -22.87
CA VAL A 674 9.02 39.15 -21.46
C VAL A 674 9.09 37.87 -20.62
N ASP A 675 10.22 37.63 -19.96
CA ASP A 675 10.33 36.71 -18.82
C ASP A 675 9.80 37.42 -17.56
N VAL A 676 8.76 36.83 -16.95
CA VAL A 676 7.92 37.44 -15.93
C VAL A 676 7.83 36.51 -14.73
N ILE A 677 8.09 37.04 -13.54
CA ILE A 677 7.78 36.39 -12.27
C ILE A 677 6.35 36.84 -11.86
N PRO A 678 5.45 35.92 -11.49
CA PRO A 678 4.09 36.23 -11.07
C PRO A 678 4.04 37.29 -9.96
N TRP A 679 3.13 38.27 -10.06
CA TRP A 679 3.15 39.43 -9.17
C TRP A 679 2.99 39.02 -7.69
N VAL A 680 2.09 38.07 -7.42
CA VAL A 680 1.82 37.52 -6.09
C VAL A 680 3.09 37.04 -5.35
N LEU A 681 4.07 36.46 -6.07
CA LEU A 681 5.32 35.96 -5.47
C LEU A 681 6.29 37.09 -5.11
N CYS A 682 6.28 38.20 -5.87
CA CYS A 682 7.17 39.34 -5.62
C CYS A 682 6.60 40.35 -4.62
N ARG A 683 5.30 40.33 -4.31
CA ARG A 683 4.60 41.43 -3.64
C ARG A 683 5.13 41.74 -2.24
N GLU A 684 5.05 40.78 -1.31
CA GLU A 684 5.49 41.02 0.06
C GLU A 684 7.02 41.14 0.20
N PRO A 685 7.86 40.29 -0.44
CA PRO A 685 9.31 40.47 -0.40
C PRO A 685 9.77 41.86 -0.88
N LEU A 686 9.08 42.44 -1.86
CA LEU A 686 9.35 43.81 -2.32
C LEU A 686 8.88 44.87 -1.31
N ARG A 687 7.70 44.70 -0.70
CA ARG A 687 7.19 45.66 0.32
C ARG A 687 8.02 45.64 1.60
N GLU A 688 8.46 44.46 2.04
CA GLU A 688 9.35 44.27 3.19
C GLU A 688 10.72 44.91 2.94
N ALA A 689 11.40 44.55 1.86
CA ALA A 689 12.71 45.08 1.52
C ALA A 689 12.72 46.62 1.39
N VAL A 690 11.64 47.20 0.82
CA VAL A 690 11.50 48.67 0.75
C VAL A 690 11.25 49.30 2.13
N ARG A 691 10.45 48.68 3.01
CA ARG A 691 10.27 49.15 4.40
C ARG A 691 11.57 49.07 5.21
N LYS A 692 12.37 48.02 5.02
CA LYS A 692 13.67 47.83 5.69
C LYS A 692 14.69 48.92 5.32
N ARG A 693 14.62 49.46 4.08
CA ARG A 693 15.59 50.43 3.56
C ARG A 693 15.09 51.89 3.53
N PHE A 694 13.79 52.14 3.62
CA PHE A 694 13.20 53.49 3.50
C PHE A 694 12.07 53.73 4.50
N PRO A 695 11.97 54.94 5.09
CA PRO A 695 10.99 55.26 6.16
C PRO A 695 9.52 55.21 5.71
N SER A 696 9.27 55.11 4.39
CA SER A 696 7.98 54.69 3.86
C SER A 696 8.16 54.07 2.48
N LEU A 697 7.20 53.23 2.09
CA LEU A 697 7.10 52.74 0.70
C LEU A 697 7.09 53.90 -0.32
N ARG A 698 6.53 55.07 0.05
CA ARG A 698 6.43 56.26 -0.84
C ARG A 698 7.79 56.94 -1.03
N ALA A 699 8.63 56.96 0.00
CA ALA A 699 10.02 57.38 -0.11
C ALA A 699 10.81 56.41 -1.01
N GLY A 700 10.69 55.10 -0.77
CA GLY A 700 11.32 54.07 -1.60
C GLY A 700 10.90 54.12 -3.07
N SER A 701 9.62 54.34 -3.34
CA SER A 701 9.08 54.58 -4.70
C SER A 701 9.85 55.67 -5.45
N ARG A 702 10.14 56.79 -4.77
CA ARG A 702 10.84 57.94 -5.35
C ARG A 702 12.33 57.68 -5.55
N VAL A 703 13.00 56.99 -4.63
CA VAL A 703 14.44 56.69 -4.71
C VAL A 703 14.75 55.59 -5.73
N LEU A 704 13.96 54.52 -5.77
CA LEU A 704 14.12 53.38 -6.68
C LEU A 704 13.61 53.66 -8.10
N GLY A 705 12.98 54.82 -8.33
CA GLY A 705 12.41 55.19 -9.63
C GLY A 705 11.24 54.29 -10.09
N VAL A 706 10.56 53.62 -9.16
CA VAL A 706 9.43 52.73 -9.45
C VAL A 706 8.09 53.41 -9.20
N ALA A 707 7.08 53.09 -10.02
CA ALA A 707 5.75 53.66 -9.87
C ALA A 707 5.09 53.23 -8.54
N TRP A 708 4.44 54.18 -7.85
CA TRP A 708 3.84 53.98 -6.52
C TRP A 708 2.90 52.76 -6.42
N ARG A 709 2.13 52.50 -7.49
CA ARG A 709 1.25 51.33 -7.63
C ARG A 709 1.97 49.98 -7.73
N LEU A 710 3.31 49.93 -7.64
CA LEU A 710 4.09 48.68 -7.56
C LEU A 710 4.07 48.06 -6.16
N PHE A 711 3.55 48.73 -5.12
CA PHE A 711 3.51 48.20 -3.74
C PHE A 711 2.11 47.78 -3.26
N PHE A 712 1.17 47.69 -4.20
CA PHE A 712 -0.26 47.49 -3.95
C PHE A 712 -0.82 46.52 -4.99
N ASP A 713 -2.02 46.01 -4.74
CA ASP A 713 -2.75 45.20 -5.70
C ASP A 713 -3.33 46.07 -6.83
N ASP A 714 -3.19 45.56 -8.05
CA ASP A 714 -3.55 46.20 -9.31
C ASP A 714 -3.84 45.05 -10.27
N GLU A 715 -5.12 44.77 -10.54
CA GLU A 715 -5.60 43.59 -11.30
C GLU A 715 -4.99 43.49 -12.71
N ARG A 716 -4.45 44.61 -13.21
CA ARG A 716 -3.78 44.71 -14.50
C ARG A 716 -2.33 44.19 -14.45
N ARG A 717 -1.74 44.03 -13.25
CA ARG A 717 -0.36 43.57 -13.00
C ARG A 717 -0.29 42.08 -12.77
N ARG A 718 -0.15 41.32 -13.85
CA ARG A 718 -0.04 39.87 -13.79
C ARG A 718 1.36 39.38 -13.40
N GLY A 719 2.40 40.22 -13.54
CA GLY A 719 3.74 39.94 -13.02
C GLY A 719 4.79 41.03 -13.25
N ILE A 720 5.97 40.85 -12.64
CA ILE A 720 7.14 41.73 -12.77
C ILE A 720 8.21 41.03 -13.60
N ARG A 721 8.95 41.79 -14.41
CA ARG A 721 10.05 41.27 -15.24
C ARG A 721 11.19 40.73 -14.37
N ARG A 722 11.76 39.58 -14.72
CA ARG A 722 12.92 39.00 -13.99
C ARG A 722 14.10 39.98 -13.90
N ASP A 723 14.46 40.65 -15.00
CA ASP A 723 15.47 41.72 -15.04
C ASP A 723 15.15 42.91 -14.10
N THR A 724 13.88 43.21 -13.85
CA THR A 724 13.45 44.25 -12.90
C THR A 724 13.55 43.75 -11.45
N VAL A 725 13.17 42.51 -11.16
CA VAL A 725 13.35 41.91 -9.83
C VAL A 725 14.84 41.84 -9.47
N ALA A 726 15.69 41.34 -10.38
CA ALA A 726 17.15 41.31 -10.24
C ALA A 726 17.83 42.70 -10.16
N HIS A 727 17.13 43.77 -10.53
CA HIS A 727 17.61 45.14 -10.35
C HIS A 727 17.23 45.68 -8.97
N LEU A 728 15.98 45.45 -8.53
CA LEU A 728 15.47 45.87 -7.23
C LEU A 728 16.13 45.10 -6.08
N ALA A 729 16.34 43.78 -6.23
CA ALA A 729 17.03 42.94 -5.26
C ALA A 729 18.40 43.52 -4.86
N ARG A 730 19.22 43.89 -5.86
CA ARG A 730 20.56 44.48 -5.67
C ARG A 730 20.55 45.95 -5.22
N GLN A 731 19.45 46.69 -5.39
CA GLN A 731 19.31 48.05 -4.85
C GLN A 731 18.78 48.07 -3.40
N LEU A 732 18.11 47.00 -2.98
CA LEU A 732 17.47 46.86 -1.67
C LEU A 732 18.24 45.96 -0.70
N ASP A 733 19.23 45.21 -1.19
CA ASP A 733 19.91 44.13 -0.47
C ASP A 733 18.90 43.10 0.08
N ALA A 734 18.17 42.48 -0.86
CA ALA A 734 16.97 41.70 -0.58
C ALA A 734 17.08 40.24 -1.09
N PRO A 735 17.63 39.30 -0.29
CA PRO A 735 17.87 37.91 -0.70
C PRO A 735 16.64 37.18 -1.24
N ALA A 736 15.45 37.44 -0.69
CA ALA A 736 14.20 36.82 -1.18
C ALA A 736 13.82 37.25 -2.61
N LEU A 737 14.11 38.50 -3.00
CA LEU A 737 13.93 38.95 -4.38
C LEU A 737 15.02 38.38 -5.30
N ASP A 738 16.25 38.25 -4.82
CA ASP A 738 17.35 37.70 -5.61
C ASP A 738 17.17 36.20 -5.87
N ALA A 739 16.71 35.44 -4.87
CA ALA A 739 16.32 34.03 -5.01
C ALA A 739 15.18 33.85 -6.03
N LEU A 740 14.14 34.69 -5.99
CA LEU A 740 13.08 34.70 -7.02
C LEU A 740 13.63 35.03 -8.40
N ALA A 741 14.58 35.96 -8.49
CA ALA A 741 15.23 36.35 -9.74
C ALA A 741 16.11 35.24 -10.33
N GLU A 742 16.89 34.52 -9.52
CA GLU A 742 17.84 33.52 -10.00
C GLU A 742 17.38 32.05 -9.89
N ALA A 743 16.15 31.79 -9.43
CA ALA A 743 15.52 30.47 -9.47
C ALA A 743 15.72 29.74 -10.82
N SER A 744 15.96 28.43 -10.78
CA SER A 744 16.03 27.52 -11.94
C SER A 744 14.70 27.40 -12.70
N VAL A 745 13.61 27.88 -12.10
CA VAL A 745 12.24 27.84 -12.61
C VAL A 745 11.84 29.16 -13.26
N GLY A 746 11.38 29.04 -14.51
CA GLY A 746 10.67 30.07 -15.26
C GLY A 746 9.15 29.91 -15.10
N TRP A 747 8.40 30.89 -15.58
CA TRP A 747 6.94 30.90 -15.48
C TRP A 747 6.31 31.13 -16.86
N SER A 748 5.34 30.30 -17.23
CA SER A 748 4.57 30.44 -18.46
C SER A 748 3.08 30.27 -18.18
N ARG A 749 2.24 31.10 -18.81
CA ARG A 749 0.79 30.98 -18.69
C ARG A 749 0.28 29.78 -19.50
N PRO A 750 -0.85 29.15 -19.15
CA PRO A 750 -1.53 28.22 -20.04
C PRO A 750 -2.21 28.97 -21.19
N LYS A 751 -2.45 28.26 -22.29
CA LYS A 751 -3.48 28.56 -23.30
C LYS A 751 -4.79 27.81 -23.01
N GLY A 752 -4.70 26.76 -22.18
CA GLY A 752 -5.79 25.86 -21.81
C GLY A 752 -5.32 24.40 -21.79
N PHE A 753 -6.19 23.56 -21.25
CA PHE A 753 -6.14 22.10 -21.32
C PHE A 753 -7.31 21.60 -22.16
N VAL A 754 -7.07 20.58 -22.98
CA VAL A 754 -8.08 20.00 -23.87
C VAL A 754 -7.94 18.48 -23.79
N VAL A 755 -9.00 17.76 -23.45
CA VAL A 755 -9.04 16.29 -23.51
C VAL A 755 -8.92 15.86 -24.97
N GLU A 756 -7.99 14.95 -25.28
CA GLU A 756 -7.66 14.54 -26.65
C GLU A 756 -8.03 13.07 -26.94
N SER A 757 -7.87 12.17 -25.96
CA SER A 757 -7.90 10.71 -26.18
C SER A 757 -7.91 9.94 -24.85
N SER A 758 -8.18 8.63 -24.87
CA SER A 758 -7.86 7.72 -23.75
C SER A 758 -6.72 6.79 -24.14
N GLU A 759 -5.63 6.79 -23.36
CA GLU A 759 -4.37 6.13 -23.71
C GLU A 759 -3.70 5.49 -22.47
N PRO A 760 -2.73 4.57 -22.64
CA PRO A 760 -1.95 4.01 -21.53
C PRO A 760 -1.25 5.10 -20.72
N THR A 761 -1.53 5.10 -19.42
CA THR A 761 -0.96 6.02 -18.44
C THR A 761 -0.07 5.30 -17.43
N TYR A 762 0.79 6.10 -16.79
CA TYR A 762 1.93 5.68 -16.00
C TYR A 762 2.06 6.57 -14.77
N ASP A 763 2.42 5.93 -13.66
CA ASP A 763 2.80 6.56 -12.42
C ASP A 763 4.32 6.64 -12.31
N PHE A 764 4.80 7.78 -11.82
CA PHE A 764 6.22 8.06 -11.67
C PHE A 764 6.47 8.76 -10.32
N GLU A 765 7.43 8.24 -9.57
CA GLU A 765 7.68 8.71 -8.21
C GLU A 765 9.11 9.20 -7.98
N VAL A 766 9.21 10.41 -7.45
CA VAL A 766 10.43 11.03 -6.93
C VAL A 766 10.19 11.38 -5.46
N PRO A 767 10.50 10.50 -4.49
CA PRO A 767 10.01 10.66 -3.11
C PRO A 767 10.49 11.94 -2.42
N GLY A 768 11.76 12.33 -2.62
CA GLY A 768 12.36 13.49 -1.94
C GLY A 768 11.83 14.86 -2.41
N ALA A 769 11.63 15.03 -3.72
CA ALA A 769 11.15 16.30 -4.29
C ALA A 769 9.62 16.34 -4.52
N ARG A 770 8.96 15.19 -4.45
CA ARG A 770 7.53 14.99 -4.76
C ARG A 770 7.11 15.56 -6.12
N SER A 771 8.07 15.70 -7.04
CA SER A 771 7.93 16.39 -8.31
C SER A 771 9.07 16.09 -9.27
N PHE A 772 8.84 16.35 -10.55
CA PHE A 772 9.81 16.18 -11.63
C PHE A 772 9.51 17.13 -12.82
N ILE A 773 10.47 17.30 -13.73
CA ILE A 773 10.31 18.07 -14.96
C ILE A 773 9.98 17.13 -16.13
N ALA A 774 8.76 17.25 -16.66
CA ALA A 774 8.29 16.49 -17.82
C ALA A 774 7.90 17.46 -18.97
N ASN A 775 8.44 17.24 -20.17
CA ASN A 775 8.33 18.15 -21.32
C ASN A 775 8.71 19.62 -21.01
N GLY A 776 9.58 19.85 -20.01
CA GLY A 776 9.96 21.17 -19.52
C GLY A 776 9.00 21.81 -18.50
N ILE A 777 7.94 21.10 -18.07
CA ILE A 777 6.91 21.55 -17.12
C ILE A 777 7.07 20.81 -15.78
N ALA A 778 6.85 21.50 -14.65
CA ALA A 778 6.92 20.89 -13.31
C ALA A 778 5.59 20.22 -12.91
N VAL A 779 5.68 18.93 -12.55
CA VAL A 779 4.56 17.99 -12.31
C VAL A 779 4.82 17.09 -11.08
N HIS A 780 3.81 16.32 -10.62
CA HIS A 780 3.77 15.69 -9.28
C HIS A 780 3.60 14.15 -9.31
N ASN A 781 3.89 13.50 -8.18
CA ASN A 781 3.72 12.05 -7.94
C ASN A 781 2.22 11.64 -7.74
N SER A 782 1.93 10.35 -7.60
CA SER A 782 0.59 9.76 -7.39
C SER A 782 0.57 8.75 -6.22
N HIS A 783 -0.62 8.34 -5.71
CA HIS A 783 -0.75 7.88 -4.30
C HIS A 783 -1.77 6.74 -4.00
N ALA A 784 -2.47 6.17 -4.97
CA ALA A 784 -3.49 5.14 -4.68
C ALA A 784 -2.92 3.78 -4.23
N ALA A 785 -1.72 3.43 -4.72
CA ALA A 785 -1.19 2.07 -4.59
C ALA A 785 -0.71 1.71 -3.17
N CYS A 786 -0.39 2.68 -2.31
CA CYS A 786 0.48 2.49 -1.14
C CYS A 786 0.06 1.33 -0.20
N TYR A 787 -1.17 1.34 0.33
CA TYR A 787 -1.61 0.25 1.23
C TYR A 787 -1.90 -1.07 0.51
N ALA A 788 -2.34 -1.04 -0.76
CA ALA A 788 -2.51 -2.25 -1.55
C ALA A 788 -1.15 -2.89 -1.93
N PHE A 789 -0.10 -2.08 -2.05
CA PHE A 789 1.28 -2.54 -2.22
C PHE A 789 1.82 -3.18 -0.94
N VAL A 790 1.52 -2.64 0.25
CA VAL A 790 1.85 -3.32 1.54
C VAL A 790 1.07 -4.64 1.71
N ALA A 791 -0.19 -4.69 1.29
CA ALA A 791 -0.97 -5.93 1.22
C ALA A 791 -0.33 -6.94 0.24
N TYR A 792 0.16 -6.46 -0.91
CA TYR A 792 0.88 -7.27 -1.88
C TYR A 792 2.24 -7.76 -1.34
N GLN A 793 3.04 -6.91 -0.70
CA GLN A 793 4.33 -7.27 -0.09
C GLN A 793 4.18 -8.38 0.97
N THR A 794 3.16 -8.30 1.82
CA THR A 794 2.86 -9.37 2.80
C THR A 794 2.36 -10.66 2.13
N ALA A 795 1.53 -10.56 1.08
CA ALA A 795 1.12 -11.72 0.29
C ALA A 795 2.31 -12.39 -0.42
N TYR A 796 3.24 -11.61 -0.98
CA TYR A 796 4.43 -12.07 -1.69
C TYR A 796 5.42 -12.78 -0.76
N LEU A 797 5.69 -12.21 0.41
CA LEU A 797 6.49 -12.85 1.45
C LEU A 797 5.85 -14.18 1.89
N LYS A 798 4.53 -14.21 2.12
CA LYS A 798 3.83 -15.44 2.49
C LYS A 798 3.84 -16.50 1.36
N ALA A 799 3.76 -16.08 0.10
CA ALA A 799 3.73 -16.98 -1.06
C ALA A 799 5.11 -17.60 -1.39
N ASN A 800 6.21 -16.89 -1.11
CA ASN A 800 7.56 -17.28 -1.54
C ASN A 800 8.53 -17.59 -0.39
N TYR A 801 8.29 -17.06 0.81
CA TYR A 801 9.10 -17.26 2.03
C TYR A 801 8.19 -17.56 3.25
N PRO A 802 7.37 -18.63 3.18
CA PRO A 802 6.29 -18.87 4.14
C PRO A 802 6.78 -19.09 5.58
N VAL A 803 7.91 -19.77 5.77
CA VAL A 803 8.44 -20.10 7.11
C VAL A 803 8.86 -18.82 7.84
N GLU A 804 9.62 -17.97 7.16
CA GLU A 804 10.13 -16.70 7.67
C GLU A 804 9.03 -15.67 7.87
N PHE A 805 8.09 -15.57 6.92
CA PHE A 805 6.92 -14.70 7.06
C PHE A 805 6.05 -15.09 8.25
N MET A 806 5.74 -16.37 8.43
CA MET A 806 4.91 -16.83 9.54
C MET A 806 5.64 -16.72 10.89
N ALA A 807 6.96 -16.91 10.94
CA ALA A 807 7.76 -16.67 12.15
C ALA A 807 7.79 -15.17 12.56
N ALA A 808 7.92 -14.25 11.58
CA ALA A 808 7.81 -12.81 11.83
C ALA A 808 6.39 -12.40 12.28
N LEU A 809 5.35 -12.96 11.67
CA LEU A 809 3.96 -12.73 12.04
C LEU A 809 3.63 -13.23 13.45
N LEU A 810 4.04 -14.45 13.80
CA LEU A 810 3.94 -15.02 15.14
C LEU A 810 4.69 -14.16 16.17
N THR A 811 5.84 -13.62 15.79
CA THR A 811 6.63 -12.69 16.64
C THR A 811 5.92 -11.34 16.86
N SER A 812 5.26 -10.80 15.83
CA SER A 812 4.59 -9.50 15.94
C SER A 812 3.34 -9.54 16.84
N GLU A 813 2.71 -10.70 17.02
CA GLU A 813 1.48 -10.87 17.80
C GLU A 813 1.66 -11.75 19.05
N MET A 814 2.88 -11.85 19.60
CA MET A 814 3.22 -12.64 20.79
C MET A 814 2.38 -12.30 22.04
N ASP A 815 1.86 -11.07 22.15
CA ASP A 815 1.00 -10.64 23.27
C ASP A 815 -0.45 -11.14 23.14
N LYS A 816 -0.83 -11.78 22.02
CA LYS A 816 -2.22 -12.11 21.66
C LYS A 816 -2.40 -13.61 21.44
N THR A 817 -2.67 -14.34 22.52
CA THR A 817 -2.95 -15.79 22.53
C THR A 817 -3.83 -16.27 21.37
N ASP A 818 -5.00 -15.65 21.17
CA ASP A 818 -5.97 -16.03 20.14
C ASP A 818 -5.40 -15.91 18.71
N LYS A 819 -4.50 -14.95 18.50
CA LYS A 819 -3.81 -14.72 17.22
C LYS A 819 -2.66 -15.69 17.01
N ILE A 820 -1.91 -16.06 18.06
CA ILE A 820 -0.90 -17.12 18.00
C ILE A 820 -1.56 -18.43 17.55
N VAL A 821 -2.66 -18.83 18.17
CA VAL A 821 -3.41 -20.05 17.79
C VAL A 821 -3.83 -20.01 16.32
N GLN A 822 -4.51 -18.92 15.89
CA GLN A 822 -4.92 -18.74 14.49
C GLN A 822 -3.74 -18.85 13.49
N HIS A 823 -2.57 -18.29 13.83
CA HIS A 823 -1.40 -18.35 12.97
C HIS A 823 -0.66 -19.69 13.04
N MET A 824 -0.71 -20.41 14.16
CA MET A 824 -0.21 -21.78 14.27
C MET A 824 -1.07 -22.80 13.51
N ASP A 825 -2.39 -22.62 13.49
CA ASP A 825 -3.28 -23.45 12.67
C ASP A 825 -3.13 -23.18 11.17
N GLU A 826 -2.89 -21.92 10.77
CA GLU A 826 -2.49 -21.58 9.41
C GLU A 826 -1.13 -22.21 9.06
N CYS A 827 -0.14 -22.21 9.96
CA CYS A 827 1.14 -22.92 9.76
C CYS A 827 0.90 -24.41 9.52
N ARG A 828 0.10 -25.08 10.36
CA ARG A 828 -0.28 -26.50 10.22
C ARG A 828 -0.95 -26.76 8.87
N ALA A 829 -1.90 -25.91 8.46
CA ALA A 829 -2.59 -26.01 7.17
C ALA A 829 -1.67 -25.75 5.96
N MET A 830 -0.60 -24.96 6.14
CA MET A 830 0.46 -24.75 5.15
C MET A 830 1.54 -25.85 5.16
N GLY A 831 1.45 -26.86 6.04
CA GLY A 831 2.43 -27.93 6.19
C GLY A 831 3.70 -27.54 6.97
N LEU A 832 3.70 -26.39 7.63
CA LEU A 832 4.86 -25.87 8.39
C LEU A 832 4.89 -26.47 9.80
N THR A 833 6.08 -26.90 10.24
CA THR A 833 6.27 -27.41 11.61
C THR A 833 6.54 -26.27 12.58
N VAL A 834 5.72 -26.14 13.63
CA VAL A 834 6.00 -25.26 14.78
C VAL A 834 6.45 -26.12 15.95
N ALA A 835 7.75 -26.07 16.27
CA ALA A 835 8.36 -26.85 17.33
C ALA A 835 8.30 -26.13 18.69
N PRO A 836 8.14 -26.86 19.82
CA PRO A 836 7.95 -26.27 21.15
C PRO A 836 9.16 -25.44 21.62
N PRO A 837 8.98 -24.60 22.67
CA PRO A 837 10.10 -23.84 23.23
C PRO A 837 11.16 -24.78 23.81
N ASP A 838 12.40 -24.31 23.89
CA ASP A 838 13.53 -25.08 24.41
C ASP A 838 14.62 -24.11 24.90
N VAL A 839 15.08 -24.24 26.14
CA VAL A 839 16.15 -23.38 26.70
C VAL A 839 17.47 -23.51 25.93
N ASN A 840 17.70 -24.60 25.20
CA ASN A 840 18.90 -24.82 24.40
C ASN A 840 18.84 -24.28 22.96
N THR A 841 17.66 -24.07 22.38
CA THR A 841 17.55 -23.57 20.98
C THR A 841 16.67 -22.34 20.78
N SER A 842 15.67 -22.07 21.62
CA SER A 842 14.81 -20.88 21.49
C SER A 842 15.56 -19.57 21.79
N GLY A 843 15.12 -18.49 21.15
CA GLY A 843 15.44 -17.10 21.51
C GLY A 843 14.27 -16.41 22.21
N ALA A 844 14.29 -15.07 22.26
CA ALA A 844 13.15 -14.29 22.73
C ALA A 844 11.98 -14.32 21.72
N ARG A 845 12.27 -13.95 20.46
CA ARG A 845 11.37 -14.01 19.30
C ARG A 845 11.24 -15.46 18.78
N PHE A 846 10.29 -15.72 17.88
CA PHE A 846 10.27 -16.98 17.13
C PHE A 846 11.47 -17.02 16.17
N ALA A 847 12.05 -18.21 15.96
CA ALA A 847 13.23 -18.40 15.12
C ALA A 847 12.98 -19.43 14.02
N VAL A 848 13.74 -19.36 12.93
CA VAL A 848 13.63 -20.27 11.78
C VAL A 848 14.83 -21.21 11.73
N SER A 849 14.58 -22.51 11.56
CA SER A 849 15.60 -23.55 11.45
C SER A 849 15.20 -24.50 10.32
N ALA A 850 15.70 -24.24 9.11
CA ALA A 850 15.19 -24.84 7.87
C ALA A 850 13.66 -24.68 7.78
N GLU A 851 12.91 -25.75 7.47
CA GLU A 851 11.44 -25.73 7.34
C GLU A 851 10.69 -25.81 8.70
N THR A 852 11.35 -25.48 9.81
CA THR A 852 10.76 -25.49 11.16
C THR A 852 10.83 -24.12 11.84
N ILE A 853 9.70 -23.69 12.39
CA ILE A 853 9.58 -22.51 13.24
C ILE A 853 9.76 -22.95 14.71
N ARG A 854 10.72 -22.37 15.43
CA ARG A 854 10.95 -22.62 16.87
C ARG A 854 10.21 -21.58 17.72
N PHE A 855 9.47 -22.03 18.72
CA PHE A 855 8.72 -21.16 19.63
C PHE A 855 9.63 -20.19 20.41
N GLY A 856 9.24 -18.91 20.47
CA GLY A 856 9.97 -17.87 21.21
C GLY A 856 9.66 -17.88 22.72
N LEU A 857 10.67 -17.75 23.56
CA LEU A 857 10.52 -17.80 25.03
C LEU A 857 9.68 -16.64 25.60
N ALA A 858 9.54 -15.52 24.88
CA ALA A 858 8.77 -14.36 25.35
C ALA A 858 7.24 -14.56 25.29
N ALA A 859 6.75 -15.59 24.60
CA ALA A 859 5.32 -15.94 24.55
C ALA A 859 4.89 -16.83 25.74
N ILE A 860 5.80 -17.16 26.66
CA ILE A 860 5.51 -17.94 27.86
C ILE A 860 5.17 -16.96 29.00
N LYS A 861 3.96 -17.08 29.59
CA LYS A 861 3.55 -16.22 30.70
C LYS A 861 4.56 -16.31 31.85
N ASN A 862 4.74 -15.18 32.54
CA ASN A 862 5.70 -14.99 33.64
C ASN A 862 7.19 -14.96 33.21
N VAL A 863 7.55 -15.19 31.95
CA VAL A 863 8.94 -15.13 31.46
C VAL A 863 9.24 -13.74 30.90
N GLY A 864 10.01 -12.93 31.64
CA GLY A 864 10.36 -11.56 31.24
C GLY A 864 11.61 -11.47 30.33
N ALA A 865 11.72 -10.38 29.56
CA ALA A 865 12.83 -10.17 28.62
C ALA A 865 14.22 -10.37 29.24
N SER A 866 14.51 -9.75 30.39
CA SER A 866 15.82 -9.88 31.06
C SER A 866 16.11 -11.28 31.62
N ALA A 867 15.09 -12.10 31.86
CA ALA A 867 15.29 -13.52 32.16
C ALA A 867 15.75 -14.27 30.90
N ILE A 868 15.16 -13.98 29.74
CA ILE A 868 15.54 -14.59 28.45
C ILE A 868 16.94 -14.16 28.03
N GLU A 869 17.29 -12.88 28.17
CA GLU A 869 18.65 -12.37 27.94
C GLU A 869 19.68 -13.11 28.80
N SER A 870 19.36 -13.36 30.08
CA SER A 870 20.21 -14.16 30.98
C SER A 870 20.37 -15.61 30.49
N ILE A 871 19.29 -16.27 30.06
CA ILE A 871 19.34 -17.63 29.49
C ILE A 871 20.23 -17.67 28.24
N VAL A 872 19.97 -16.79 27.27
CA VAL A 872 20.69 -16.76 25.99
C VAL A 872 22.17 -16.40 26.18
N ARG A 873 22.49 -15.45 27.07
CA ARG A 873 23.88 -15.06 27.37
C ARG A 873 24.68 -16.21 27.98
N ASN A 874 24.14 -16.88 29.00
CA ASN A 874 24.84 -17.98 29.66
C ASN A 874 24.96 -19.22 28.75
N ARG A 875 24.00 -19.43 27.85
CA ARG A 875 24.08 -20.43 26.77
C ARG A 875 25.18 -20.10 25.75
N ALA A 876 25.31 -18.83 25.36
CA ALA A 876 26.32 -18.40 24.39
C ALA A 876 27.75 -18.42 24.95
N GLY A 877 27.93 -18.14 26.25
CA GLY A 877 29.25 -18.12 26.90
C GLY A 877 29.78 -19.49 27.33
N GLU A 878 28.91 -20.37 27.85
CA GLU A 878 29.30 -21.65 28.47
C GLU A 878 28.72 -22.89 27.75
N GLY A 879 28.05 -22.72 26.60
CA GLY A 879 27.46 -23.82 25.81
C GLY A 879 26.01 -24.18 26.20
N PRO A 880 25.41 -25.24 25.64
CA PRO A 880 24.07 -25.69 26.02
C PRO A 880 23.98 -26.07 27.50
N PHE A 881 22.77 -26.01 28.07
CA PHE A 881 22.49 -26.52 29.41
C PHE A 881 22.38 -28.03 29.38
N ALA A 882 22.99 -28.71 30.35
CA ALA A 882 23.02 -30.17 30.45
C ALA A 882 21.94 -30.77 31.37
N SER A 883 21.36 -29.98 32.28
CA SER A 883 20.32 -30.42 33.22
C SER A 883 19.66 -29.20 33.89
N LEU A 884 18.54 -29.40 34.61
CA LEU A 884 17.94 -28.35 35.44
C LEU A 884 18.90 -27.85 36.53
N ALA A 885 19.77 -28.72 37.06
CA ALA A 885 20.80 -28.33 38.02
C ALA A 885 21.88 -27.43 37.40
N ASP A 886 22.34 -27.77 36.19
CA ASP A 886 23.28 -26.96 35.42
C ASP A 886 22.69 -25.57 35.10
N PHE A 887 21.42 -25.54 34.65
CA PHE A 887 20.68 -24.29 34.43
C PHE A 887 20.59 -23.43 35.71
N CYS A 888 20.25 -24.02 36.86
CA CYS A 888 20.15 -23.29 38.13
C CYS A 888 21.51 -22.84 38.71
N ILE A 889 22.63 -23.42 38.28
CA ILE A 889 23.99 -22.95 38.66
C ILE A 889 24.42 -21.78 37.77
N ARG A 890 24.10 -21.83 36.47
CA ARG A 890 24.63 -20.91 35.46
C ARG A 890 23.76 -19.68 35.21
N ALA A 891 22.43 -19.80 35.34
CA ALA A 891 21.50 -18.71 35.06
C ALA A 891 21.24 -17.81 36.28
N ASP A 892 21.07 -16.50 36.06
CA ASP A 892 20.93 -15.51 37.15
C ASP A 892 19.57 -15.65 37.87
N LEU A 893 19.57 -16.34 39.03
CA LEU A 893 18.35 -16.63 39.80
C LEU A 893 17.70 -15.40 40.46
N ARG A 894 18.33 -14.22 40.39
CA ARG A 894 17.71 -12.94 40.79
C ARG A 894 16.72 -12.46 39.73
N LEU A 895 17.03 -12.73 38.46
CA LEU A 895 16.16 -12.46 37.30
C LEU A 895 15.21 -13.64 37.04
N ILE A 896 15.69 -14.87 37.27
CA ILE A 896 14.97 -16.12 37.01
C ILE A 896 14.48 -16.74 38.33
N ASN A 897 13.42 -16.16 38.89
CA ASN A 897 12.79 -16.68 40.10
C ASN A 897 12.02 -18.00 39.84
N ARG A 898 11.60 -18.70 40.91
CA ARG A 898 10.90 -19.99 40.85
C ARG A 898 9.74 -20.03 39.85
N ARG A 899 8.92 -18.97 39.79
CA ARG A 899 7.74 -18.90 38.91
C ARG A 899 8.12 -18.85 37.42
N VAL A 900 9.29 -18.30 37.08
CA VAL A 900 9.84 -18.34 35.71
C VAL A 900 10.20 -19.78 35.34
N ILE A 901 10.94 -20.48 36.21
CA ILE A 901 11.38 -21.87 35.95
C ILE A 901 10.17 -22.83 35.92
N GLU A 902 9.21 -22.68 36.85
CA GLU A 902 7.95 -23.43 36.83
C GLU A 902 7.17 -23.22 35.51
N SER A 903 7.13 -21.99 34.99
CA SER A 903 6.46 -21.69 33.72
C SER A 903 7.19 -22.29 32.52
N LEU A 904 8.53 -22.28 32.53
CA LEU A 904 9.37 -22.93 31.52
C LEU A 904 9.20 -24.46 31.53
N ILE A 905 9.15 -25.11 32.71
CA ILE A 905 8.88 -26.56 32.83
C ILE A 905 7.48 -26.88 32.27
N LYS A 906 6.45 -26.16 32.71
CA LYS A 906 5.07 -26.36 32.24
C LYS A 906 4.90 -26.17 30.72
N ALA A 907 5.67 -25.25 30.13
CA ALA A 907 5.67 -24.97 28.69
C ALA A 907 6.46 -25.99 27.83
N GLY A 908 7.16 -26.95 28.45
CA GLY A 908 8.04 -27.90 27.77
C GLY A 908 9.43 -27.39 27.42
N ALA A 909 9.82 -26.19 27.88
CA ALA A 909 11.11 -25.58 27.56
C ALA A 909 12.33 -26.33 28.12
N PHE A 910 12.12 -27.33 28.98
CA PHE A 910 13.15 -28.20 29.54
C PHE A 910 13.06 -29.65 29.06
N ASP A 911 12.14 -30.00 28.16
CA ASP A 911 11.97 -31.38 27.67
C ASP A 911 13.25 -31.91 26.97
N SER A 912 14.08 -31.00 26.45
CA SER A 912 15.40 -31.28 25.86
C SER A 912 16.47 -31.71 26.87
N LEU A 913 16.26 -31.47 28.18
CA LEU A 913 17.23 -31.81 29.24
C LEU A 913 17.00 -33.19 29.87
N GLY A 914 15.87 -33.84 29.56
CA GLY A 914 15.57 -35.20 29.98
C GLY A 914 14.82 -35.34 31.32
N GLY A 915 14.21 -36.52 31.48
CA GLY A 915 13.29 -36.85 32.57
C GLY A 915 11.93 -36.14 32.44
N THR A 916 11.02 -36.41 33.38
CA THR A 916 9.61 -35.98 33.30
C THR A 916 9.42 -34.54 33.78
N ARG A 917 8.46 -33.80 33.19
CA ARG A 917 8.02 -32.47 33.67
C ARG A 917 7.54 -32.57 35.12
N ALA A 918 6.87 -33.67 35.48
CA ALA A 918 6.54 -34.02 36.86
C ALA A 918 7.78 -34.09 37.78
N GLY A 919 8.80 -34.85 37.40
CA GLY A 919 10.05 -35.00 38.17
C GLY A 919 10.84 -33.69 38.28
N LEU A 920 10.91 -32.92 37.19
CA LEU A 920 11.56 -31.60 37.14
C LEU A 920 10.90 -30.62 38.13
N LEU A 921 9.56 -30.51 38.12
CA LEU A 921 8.85 -29.62 39.04
C LEU A 921 8.95 -30.10 40.49
N ALA A 922 8.94 -31.42 40.73
CA ALA A 922 9.07 -32.01 42.06
C ALA A 922 10.48 -31.91 42.67
N SER A 923 11.51 -31.64 41.86
CA SER A 923 12.88 -31.35 42.32
C SER A 923 13.24 -29.86 42.38
N LEU A 924 12.38 -28.97 41.86
CA LEU A 924 12.69 -27.57 41.59
C LEU A 924 13.31 -26.81 42.77
N ASP A 925 12.68 -26.84 43.96
CA ASP A 925 13.14 -26.06 45.11
C ASP A 925 14.55 -26.50 45.59
N GLN A 926 14.76 -27.82 45.69
CA GLN A 926 16.05 -28.39 46.06
C GLN A 926 17.15 -28.05 45.04
N THR A 927 16.80 -28.05 43.76
CA THR A 927 17.73 -27.70 42.67
C THR A 927 18.06 -26.20 42.65
N MET A 928 17.07 -25.33 42.90
CA MET A 928 17.30 -23.89 43.04
C MET A 928 18.16 -23.56 44.26
N GLU A 929 17.90 -24.17 45.42
CA GLU A 929 18.74 -23.99 46.61
C GLU A 929 20.20 -24.41 46.36
N ALA A 930 20.43 -25.54 45.70
CA ALA A 930 21.77 -26.01 45.37
C ALA A 930 22.48 -25.06 44.38
N GLY A 931 21.76 -24.52 43.40
CA GLY A 931 22.24 -23.49 42.47
C GLY A 931 22.63 -22.21 43.21
N GLN A 932 21.76 -21.67 44.06
CA GLN A 932 22.02 -20.46 44.85
C GLN A 932 23.20 -20.60 45.82
N ARG A 933 23.42 -21.80 46.40
CA ARG A 933 24.61 -22.08 47.21
C ARG A 933 25.87 -21.96 46.34
N ARG A 934 25.97 -22.75 45.26
CA ARG A 934 27.12 -22.70 44.33
C ARG A 934 27.36 -21.32 43.69
N GLN A 935 26.31 -20.50 43.51
CA GLN A 935 26.45 -19.11 43.05
C GLN A 935 27.08 -18.21 44.13
N ARG A 936 26.64 -18.30 45.39
CA ARG A 936 27.31 -17.60 46.52
C ARG A 936 28.74 -18.09 46.72
N ASP A 937 28.96 -19.40 46.73
CA ASP A 937 30.29 -20.00 46.90
C ASP A 937 31.28 -19.50 45.81
N ARG A 938 30.78 -19.28 44.58
CA ARG A 938 31.53 -18.67 43.46
C ARG A 938 31.76 -17.16 43.65
N ASP A 939 30.72 -16.39 43.99
CA ASP A 939 30.80 -14.93 44.16
C ASP A 939 31.65 -14.53 45.39
N GLU A 940 31.68 -15.37 46.43
CA GLU A 940 32.54 -15.24 47.62
C GLU A 940 33.95 -15.81 47.42
N GLY A 941 34.27 -16.32 46.22
CA GLY A 941 35.61 -16.80 45.85
C GLY A 941 36.00 -18.18 46.42
N GLN A 942 35.08 -18.91 47.05
CA GLN A 942 35.32 -20.22 47.67
C GLN A 942 35.25 -21.38 46.66
N ALA A 943 35.88 -21.23 45.50
CA ALA A 943 35.91 -22.24 44.44
C ALA A 943 36.85 -23.43 44.76
N SER A 944 36.39 -24.29 45.70
CA SER A 944 36.78 -25.69 45.93
C SER A 944 38.28 -26.04 45.91
N LEU A 945 38.87 -26.16 47.11
CA LEU A 945 40.16 -26.86 47.33
C LEU A 945 40.12 -28.34 46.92
N PHE A 946 38.93 -28.91 46.69
CA PHE A 946 38.73 -30.33 46.36
C PHE A 946 38.58 -30.59 44.85
N ASP A 947 38.18 -29.60 44.04
CA ASP A 947 38.07 -29.79 42.58
C ASP A 947 39.46 -29.99 41.95
N ALA A 948 40.50 -29.42 42.57
CA ALA A 948 41.90 -29.62 42.20
C ALA A 948 42.44 -31.06 42.41
N LEU A 949 41.68 -31.94 43.10
CA LEU A 949 42.03 -33.36 43.23
C LEU A 949 41.47 -34.24 42.11
N ALA A 950 40.59 -33.70 41.24
CA ALA A 950 40.14 -34.38 40.03
C ALA A 950 41.18 -34.23 38.91
N GLY A 951 42.17 -35.12 38.90
CA GLY A 951 43.27 -35.10 37.92
C GLY A 951 42.80 -35.21 36.44
N PRO A 952 43.58 -34.66 35.49
CA PRO A 952 43.19 -34.63 34.08
C PRO A 952 43.13 -36.03 33.46
N PRO A 953 42.20 -36.28 32.51
CA PRO A 953 42.09 -37.59 31.86
C PRO A 953 43.28 -37.85 30.93
N THR A 954 44.07 -38.87 31.25
CA THR A 954 45.14 -39.37 30.38
C THR A 954 44.53 -40.04 29.15
N ALA A 955 44.98 -39.63 27.96
CA ALA A 955 44.61 -40.28 26.70
C ALA A 955 45.47 -41.52 26.46
N ASP A 956 44.86 -42.71 26.56
CA ASP A 956 45.32 -43.92 25.89
C ASP A 956 44.12 -44.84 25.63
N GLY A 957 44.14 -45.60 24.53
CA GLY A 957 42.91 -46.17 23.96
C GLY A 957 42.92 -47.66 23.67
N SER A 958 42.04 -48.43 24.33
CA SER A 958 41.44 -49.64 23.75
C SER A 958 40.21 -50.15 24.53
N GLY A 959 39.08 -50.29 23.83
CA GLY A 959 38.02 -51.29 24.11
C GLY A 959 37.27 -51.27 25.45
N GLY A 960 36.08 -50.66 25.48
CA GLY A 960 35.08 -50.98 26.51
C GLY A 960 34.00 -49.92 26.77
N ARG A 961 32.76 -50.21 26.33
CA ARG A 961 31.47 -49.58 26.70
C ARG A 961 31.57 -48.33 27.60
N GLY A 962 31.61 -47.15 26.98
CA GLY A 962 31.77 -45.87 27.67
C GLY A 962 30.72 -45.64 28.76
N ARG A 963 31.17 -45.46 30.01
CA ARG A 963 30.36 -44.90 31.10
C ARG A 963 30.17 -43.40 30.85
N ALA A 964 28.95 -42.90 30.98
CA ALA A 964 28.71 -41.47 31.08
C ALA A 964 29.35 -40.92 32.37
N GLY A 965 29.97 -39.73 32.29
CA GLY A 965 30.53 -39.07 33.46
C GLY A 965 29.44 -38.62 34.42
N MET A 966 29.53 -39.01 35.69
CA MET A 966 28.55 -38.64 36.71
C MET A 966 28.80 -37.21 37.20
N THR A 967 28.01 -36.25 36.70
CA THR A 967 27.92 -34.92 37.32
C THR A 967 27.17 -35.00 38.65
N PRO A 968 27.69 -34.42 39.75
CA PRO A 968 27.00 -34.38 41.05
C PRO A 968 25.91 -33.31 41.07
N GLY A 969 24.79 -33.63 40.40
CA GLY A 969 23.48 -33.01 40.59
C GLY A 969 22.65 -33.77 41.62
N ALA A 970 21.64 -33.10 42.20
CA ALA A 970 20.66 -33.78 43.04
C ALA A 970 19.87 -34.80 42.19
N PRO A 971 19.48 -35.97 42.74
CA PRO A 971 18.72 -36.97 41.99
C PRO A 971 17.37 -36.38 41.57
N GLN A 972 17.19 -36.21 40.26
CA GLN A 972 15.89 -35.93 39.66
C GLN A 972 14.93 -37.01 40.12
N ARG A 973 13.79 -36.63 40.71
CA ARG A 973 12.85 -37.61 41.27
C ARG A 973 12.26 -38.41 40.12
N ASP A 974 12.60 -39.69 40.07
CA ASP A 974 12.09 -40.61 39.05
C ASP A 974 10.60 -40.85 39.30
N MET A 975 9.79 -40.04 38.63
CA MET A 975 8.36 -39.93 38.80
C MET A 975 7.69 -40.15 37.44
N PRO A 976 6.63 -40.98 37.36
CA PRO A 976 5.85 -41.13 36.14
C PRO A 976 5.32 -39.76 35.71
N GLU A 977 5.31 -39.54 34.40
CA GLU A 977 4.83 -38.27 33.84
C GLU A 977 3.35 -38.05 34.14
N TRP A 978 2.93 -36.79 34.22
CA TRP A 978 1.51 -36.45 34.35
C TRP A 978 0.67 -37.00 33.17
N PRO A 979 -0.60 -37.36 33.39
CA PRO A 979 -1.52 -37.69 32.31
C PRO A 979 -1.60 -36.57 31.26
N ALA A 980 -1.80 -36.94 29.99
CA ALA A 980 -1.81 -35.98 28.88
C ALA A 980 -2.80 -34.81 29.08
N GLU A 981 -3.95 -35.05 29.72
CA GLU A 981 -4.91 -33.99 30.09
C GLU A 981 -4.29 -32.93 31.02
N GLN A 982 -3.47 -33.34 31.98
CA GLN A 982 -2.81 -32.47 32.95
C GLN A 982 -1.60 -31.74 32.33
N LEU A 983 -0.84 -32.39 31.44
CA LEU A 983 0.19 -31.74 30.63
C LEU A 983 -0.42 -30.62 29.76
N LEU A 984 -1.48 -30.94 29.02
CA LEU A 984 -2.21 -29.98 28.18
C LEU A 984 -2.84 -28.85 29.03
N ALA A 985 -3.36 -29.15 30.21
CA ALA A 985 -3.86 -28.13 31.13
C ALA A 985 -2.75 -27.18 31.62
N TYR A 986 -1.54 -27.67 31.90
CA TYR A 986 -0.40 -26.81 32.24
C TYR A 986 0.11 -25.98 31.06
N GLU A 987 0.08 -26.50 29.83
CA GLU A 987 0.35 -25.71 28.63
C GLU A 987 -0.69 -24.58 28.47
N LYS A 988 -1.99 -24.87 28.62
CA LYS A 988 -3.05 -23.83 28.56
C LYS A 988 -2.95 -22.82 29.72
N ASP A 989 -2.45 -23.22 30.89
CA ASP A 989 -2.13 -22.31 32.00
C ASP A 989 -1.01 -21.31 31.60
N VAL A 990 0.14 -21.79 31.12
CA VAL A 990 1.34 -20.93 30.93
C VAL A 990 1.51 -20.33 29.54
N LEU A 991 0.95 -20.94 28.50
CA LEU A 991 0.91 -20.42 27.12
C LEU A 991 -0.43 -19.76 26.78
N GLY A 992 -1.52 -20.17 27.46
CA GLY A 992 -2.88 -19.74 27.14
C GLY A 992 -3.63 -20.65 26.17
N PHE A 993 -2.93 -21.60 25.53
CA PHE A 993 -3.48 -22.55 24.57
C PHE A 993 -2.73 -23.88 24.64
N TYR A 994 -3.23 -24.90 23.94
CA TYR A 994 -2.61 -26.22 23.87
C TYR A 994 -1.57 -26.28 22.74
N LEU A 995 -0.32 -26.64 23.06
CA LEU A 995 0.79 -26.60 22.11
C LEU A 995 1.10 -27.98 21.53
N SER A 996 1.21 -29.00 22.39
CA SER A 996 1.60 -30.37 22.04
C SER A 996 0.48 -31.24 21.45
N GLY A 997 -0.78 -30.82 21.54
CA GLY A 997 -1.94 -31.56 21.00
C GLY A 997 -3.26 -30.87 21.35
N HIS A 998 -4.39 -31.58 21.24
CA HIS A 998 -5.70 -31.10 21.71
C HIS A 998 -6.38 -32.16 22.60
N PRO A 999 -7.09 -31.80 23.69
CA PRO A 999 -7.78 -32.78 24.55
C PRO A 999 -8.84 -33.63 23.83
N LEU A 1000 -9.33 -33.16 22.68
CA LEU A 1000 -10.30 -33.88 21.84
C LEU A 1000 -9.68 -34.78 20.77
N GLU A 1001 -8.35 -34.74 20.59
CA GLU A 1001 -7.63 -35.50 19.55
C GLU A 1001 -7.93 -37.01 19.65
N ARG A 1002 -7.92 -37.54 20.89
CA ARG A 1002 -8.23 -38.93 21.22
C ARG A 1002 -9.68 -39.36 20.96
N TYR A 1003 -10.56 -38.43 20.56
CA TYR A 1003 -11.97 -38.71 20.25
C TYR A 1003 -12.30 -38.46 18.77
N ARG A 1004 -11.32 -38.24 17.88
CA ARG A 1004 -11.58 -37.94 16.46
C ARG A 1004 -12.28 -39.08 15.71
N GLU A 1005 -11.99 -40.33 16.05
CA GLU A 1005 -12.73 -41.49 15.52
C GLU A 1005 -14.18 -41.49 16.03
N THR A 1006 -14.37 -41.36 17.35
CA THR A 1006 -15.70 -41.22 17.97
C THR A 1006 -16.51 -40.05 17.41
N ALA A 1007 -15.86 -38.94 17.05
CA ALA A 1007 -16.47 -37.77 16.43
C ALA A 1007 -16.95 -38.07 14.99
N ARG A 1008 -16.17 -38.86 14.24
CA ARG A 1008 -16.53 -39.36 12.91
C ARG A 1008 -17.70 -40.34 12.98
N ASP A 1009 -17.65 -41.32 13.88
CA ASP A 1009 -18.68 -42.35 14.07
C ASP A 1009 -20.04 -41.75 14.47
N LEU A 1010 -20.01 -40.70 15.29
CA LEU A 1010 -21.19 -39.95 15.72
C LEU A 1010 -21.58 -38.82 14.75
N GLY A 1011 -20.90 -38.69 13.61
CA GLY A 1011 -21.24 -37.77 12.52
C GLY A 1011 -21.17 -36.29 12.90
N THR A 1012 -20.31 -35.92 13.85
CA THR A 1012 -20.24 -34.53 14.35
C THR A 1012 -19.53 -33.60 13.37
N ALA A 1013 -20.05 -32.38 13.24
CA ALA A 1013 -19.51 -31.32 12.42
C ALA A 1013 -18.28 -30.64 13.08
N SER A 1014 -17.44 -30.04 12.25
CA SER A 1014 -16.32 -29.17 12.63
C SER A 1014 -16.75 -27.71 12.80
N ALA A 1015 -15.91 -26.82 13.36
CA ALA A 1015 -16.15 -25.38 13.31
C ALA A 1015 -16.17 -24.85 11.86
N ALA A 1016 -15.32 -25.41 10.98
CA ALA A 1016 -15.33 -25.14 9.54
C ALA A 1016 -16.65 -25.53 8.86
N ASP A 1017 -17.28 -26.64 9.26
CA ASP A 1017 -18.64 -27.01 8.83
C ASP A 1017 -19.70 -25.98 9.23
N ILE A 1018 -19.61 -25.41 10.44
CA ILE A 1018 -20.55 -24.38 10.90
C ILE A 1018 -20.42 -23.08 10.07
N ALA A 1019 -19.22 -22.80 9.56
CA ALA A 1019 -18.99 -21.67 8.66
C ALA A 1019 -19.50 -21.91 7.23
N SER A 1020 -19.56 -23.14 6.75
CA SER A 1020 -19.94 -23.47 5.36
C SER A 1020 -21.40 -23.89 5.17
N ARG A 1021 -22.01 -24.57 6.15
CA ARG A 1021 -23.40 -25.07 6.06
C ARG A 1021 -24.43 -23.93 6.07
N PRO A 1022 -25.63 -24.11 5.49
CA PRO A 1022 -26.70 -23.11 5.55
C PRO A 1022 -27.16 -22.78 6.98
N VAL A 1023 -27.65 -21.56 7.19
CA VAL A 1023 -28.38 -21.18 8.42
C VAL A 1023 -29.63 -22.07 8.56
N ALA A 1024 -30.06 -22.32 9.80
CA ALA A 1024 -31.05 -23.31 10.22
C ALA A 1024 -30.69 -24.80 10.02
N SER A 1025 -29.53 -25.13 9.45
CA SER A 1025 -29.05 -26.53 9.39
C SER A 1025 -28.91 -27.12 10.79
N ARG A 1026 -29.39 -28.35 11.00
CA ARG A 1026 -29.11 -29.11 12.22
C ARG A 1026 -27.70 -29.71 12.18
N VAL A 1027 -27.05 -29.67 13.33
CA VAL A 1027 -25.67 -30.12 13.53
C VAL A 1027 -25.51 -30.77 14.91
N ALA A 1028 -24.61 -31.75 14.99
CA ALA A 1028 -24.04 -32.24 16.24
C ALA A 1028 -22.57 -31.81 16.29
N LEU A 1029 -22.09 -31.36 17.45
CA LEU A 1029 -20.71 -30.95 17.69
C LEU A 1029 -20.14 -31.74 18.86
N LEU A 1030 -18.91 -32.24 18.72
CA LEU A 1030 -18.14 -32.76 19.85
C LEU A 1030 -17.17 -31.68 20.33
N GLY A 1031 -17.25 -31.31 21.61
CA GLY A 1031 -16.38 -30.28 22.18
C GLY A 1031 -16.31 -30.30 23.70
N GLN A 1032 -15.54 -29.39 24.27
CA GLN A 1032 -15.48 -29.13 25.70
C GLN A 1032 -16.11 -27.78 26.00
N ILE A 1033 -16.93 -27.68 27.06
CA ILE A 1033 -17.53 -26.40 27.45
C ILE A 1033 -16.45 -25.48 28.03
N GLY A 1034 -16.31 -24.31 27.42
CA GLY A 1034 -15.45 -23.22 27.87
C GLY A 1034 -16.23 -22.23 28.76
N ALA A 1035 -16.20 -20.94 28.42
CA ALA A 1035 -16.85 -19.91 29.22
C ALA A 1035 -18.39 -19.99 29.12
N VAL A 1036 -19.08 -20.11 30.26
CA VAL A 1036 -20.55 -20.08 30.37
C VAL A 1036 -21.03 -18.78 31.04
N ARG A 1037 -22.16 -18.22 30.57
CA ARG A 1037 -22.84 -17.05 31.14
C ARG A 1037 -24.34 -17.26 31.16
N GLU A 1038 -24.90 -17.45 32.35
CA GLU A 1038 -26.36 -17.50 32.53
C GLU A 1038 -27.02 -16.12 32.51
N ARG A 1039 -28.31 -16.09 32.14
CA ARG A 1039 -29.23 -14.96 32.28
C ARG A 1039 -30.65 -15.45 32.57
N ALA A 1040 -31.45 -14.63 33.23
CA ALA A 1040 -32.90 -14.80 33.24
C ALA A 1040 -33.52 -14.04 32.05
N THR A 1041 -34.56 -14.59 31.43
CA THR A 1041 -35.37 -13.89 30.42
C THR A 1041 -36.38 -12.96 31.07
N LYS A 1042 -37.05 -12.12 30.26
CA LYS A 1042 -38.15 -11.23 30.72
C LYS A 1042 -39.35 -11.96 31.36
N SER A 1043 -39.45 -13.28 31.21
CA SER A 1043 -40.45 -14.14 31.86
C SER A 1043 -39.87 -14.95 33.05
N GLY A 1044 -38.71 -14.57 33.58
CA GLY A 1044 -38.08 -15.19 34.75
C GLY A 1044 -37.44 -16.56 34.52
N ASN A 1045 -37.46 -17.09 33.29
CA ASN A 1045 -36.89 -18.40 32.99
C ASN A 1045 -35.38 -18.28 32.71
N ARG A 1046 -34.55 -19.19 33.24
CA ARG A 1046 -33.08 -19.20 33.01
C ARG A 1046 -32.71 -19.63 31.59
N MET A 1047 -31.71 -18.98 31.00
CA MET A 1047 -31.05 -19.34 29.74
C MET A 1047 -29.53 -19.18 29.89
N ALA A 1048 -28.74 -19.71 28.96
CA ALA A 1048 -27.29 -19.52 28.96
C ALA A 1048 -26.71 -19.20 27.59
N PHE A 1049 -25.60 -18.47 27.60
CA PHE A 1049 -24.69 -18.33 26.47
C PHE A 1049 -23.38 -19.01 26.86
N ALA A 1050 -22.85 -19.88 25.99
CA ALA A 1050 -21.62 -20.62 26.28
C ALA A 1050 -20.69 -20.64 25.06
N THR A 1051 -19.43 -20.99 25.29
CA THR A 1051 -18.46 -21.32 24.23
C THR A 1051 -18.16 -22.82 24.28
N LEU A 1052 -18.07 -23.46 23.12
CA LEU A 1052 -17.67 -24.85 22.95
C LEU A 1052 -16.31 -24.88 22.24
N ASP A 1053 -15.25 -25.27 22.96
CA ASP A 1053 -13.94 -25.55 22.37
C ASP A 1053 -14.06 -26.88 21.59
N VAL A 1054 -13.97 -26.85 20.26
CA VAL A 1054 -14.00 -28.03 19.38
C VAL A 1054 -12.59 -28.30 18.82
N ALA A 1055 -12.40 -29.40 18.08
CA ALA A 1055 -11.05 -29.81 17.65
C ALA A 1055 -10.37 -28.85 16.66
N ASP A 1056 -11.14 -28.02 15.94
CA ASP A 1056 -10.67 -27.07 14.92
C ASP A 1056 -11.04 -25.60 15.21
N GLY A 1057 -11.45 -25.27 16.44
CA GLY A 1057 -11.79 -23.90 16.82
C GLY A 1057 -12.72 -23.77 18.02
N ALA A 1058 -13.43 -22.65 18.13
CA ALA A 1058 -14.39 -22.38 19.19
C ALA A 1058 -15.74 -21.92 18.63
N VAL A 1059 -16.83 -22.53 19.08
CA VAL A 1059 -18.19 -22.27 18.60
C VAL A 1059 -19.04 -21.63 19.70
N SER A 1060 -19.80 -20.58 19.36
CA SER A 1060 -20.72 -19.93 20.30
C SER A 1060 -22.05 -20.71 20.40
N LEU A 1061 -22.54 -20.90 21.62
CA LEU A 1061 -23.80 -21.58 21.93
C LEU A 1061 -24.81 -20.62 22.58
N THR A 1062 -26.07 -20.71 22.19
CA THR A 1062 -27.22 -20.13 22.91
C THR A 1062 -28.15 -21.24 23.36
N VAL A 1063 -28.34 -21.37 24.68
CA VAL A 1063 -29.22 -22.36 25.32
C VAL A 1063 -30.47 -21.63 25.81
N PHE A 1064 -31.52 -21.62 25.00
CA PHE A 1064 -32.81 -21.02 25.36
C PHE A 1064 -33.50 -21.74 26.53
N PRO A 1065 -34.46 -21.12 27.25
CA PRO A 1065 -34.91 -21.63 28.53
C PRO A 1065 -35.56 -23.01 28.56
N GLU A 1066 -36.07 -23.49 27.42
CA GLU A 1066 -36.62 -24.84 27.29
C GLU A 1066 -35.48 -25.87 27.27
N ALA A 1067 -34.48 -25.67 26.41
CA ALA A 1067 -33.24 -26.46 26.39
C ALA A 1067 -32.41 -26.29 27.68
N PHE A 1068 -32.47 -25.15 28.35
CA PHE A 1068 -31.75 -24.94 29.61
C PHE A 1068 -32.34 -25.77 30.76
N LYS A 1069 -33.66 -26.02 30.77
CA LYS A 1069 -34.32 -26.90 31.77
C LYS A 1069 -33.89 -28.36 31.64
N SER A 1070 -33.59 -28.84 30.43
CA SER A 1070 -33.10 -30.21 30.19
C SER A 1070 -31.57 -30.32 30.27
N CYS A 1071 -30.84 -29.36 29.69
CA CYS A 1071 -29.41 -29.46 29.43
C CYS A 1071 -28.52 -28.63 30.38
N GLY A 1072 -29.11 -27.80 31.27
CA GLY A 1072 -28.37 -26.85 32.10
C GLY A 1072 -27.31 -27.49 33.01
N ALA A 1073 -27.53 -28.72 33.48
CA ALA A 1073 -26.55 -29.46 34.28
C ALA A 1073 -25.31 -29.89 33.48
N ALA A 1074 -25.45 -30.19 32.18
CA ALA A 1074 -24.35 -30.62 31.33
C ALA A 1074 -23.36 -29.47 31.04
N LEU A 1075 -23.80 -28.22 31.09
CA LEU A 1075 -22.94 -27.02 30.93
C LEU A 1075 -21.87 -26.88 32.01
N GLY A 1076 -22.08 -27.47 33.19
CA GLY A 1076 -21.10 -27.47 34.30
C GLY A 1076 -20.29 -28.75 34.42
N THR A 1077 -20.46 -29.72 33.51
CA THR A 1077 -19.80 -31.04 33.62
C THR A 1077 -18.38 -30.97 33.06
N PRO A 1078 -17.34 -31.35 33.82
CA PRO A 1078 -15.97 -31.39 33.31
C PRO A 1078 -15.80 -32.56 32.32
N GLY A 1079 -15.24 -32.25 31.14
CA GLY A 1079 -14.93 -33.22 30.09
C GLY A 1079 -15.60 -32.90 28.74
N PRO A 1080 -15.49 -33.81 27.75
CA PRO A 1080 -16.13 -33.66 26.45
C PRO A 1080 -17.65 -33.88 26.52
N VAL A 1081 -18.38 -33.04 25.79
CA VAL A 1081 -19.83 -33.10 25.60
C VAL A 1081 -20.18 -33.14 24.11
N ILE A 1082 -21.32 -33.74 23.79
CA ILE A 1082 -21.96 -33.59 22.48
C ILE A 1082 -23.06 -32.55 22.61
N VAL A 1083 -23.02 -31.55 21.73
CA VAL A 1083 -24.04 -30.51 21.60
C VAL A 1083 -24.79 -30.73 20.29
N LYS A 1084 -26.11 -30.90 20.35
CA LYS A 1084 -26.97 -30.89 19.16
C LYS A 1084 -27.75 -29.59 19.11
N GLY A 1085 -27.93 -29.05 17.91
CA GLY A 1085 -28.69 -27.82 17.72
C GLY A 1085 -28.78 -27.41 16.26
N ARG A 1086 -29.25 -26.19 16.03
CA ARG A 1086 -29.36 -25.57 14.69
C ARG A 1086 -28.45 -24.36 14.57
N ILE A 1087 -27.85 -24.17 13.40
CA ILE A 1087 -27.07 -22.96 13.07
C ILE A 1087 -28.02 -21.76 13.00
N ASP A 1088 -27.65 -20.68 13.65
CA ASP A 1088 -28.31 -19.37 13.61
C ASP A 1088 -27.26 -18.26 13.44
N GLU A 1089 -27.66 -17.07 13.02
CA GLU A 1089 -26.73 -15.98 12.66
C GLU A 1089 -27.05 -14.69 13.43
N THR A 1090 -26.03 -14.07 14.01
CA THR A 1090 -26.17 -12.94 14.94
C THR A 1090 -25.14 -11.84 14.63
N ASP A 1091 -25.31 -10.66 15.23
CA ASP A 1091 -24.37 -9.52 15.18
C ASP A 1091 -22.90 -9.87 15.56
N LYS A 1092 -22.65 -11.07 16.11
CA LYS A 1092 -21.33 -11.56 16.55
C LYS A 1092 -20.85 -12.77 15.73
N GLY A 1093 -21.52 -13.06 14.62
CA GLY A 1093 -21.29 -14.25 13.79
C GLY A 1093 -22.29 -15.38 14.08
N ARG A 1094 -21.95 -16.58 13.61
CA ARG A 1094 -22.78 -17.78 13.72
C ARG A 1094 -22.76 -18.37 15.12
N VAL A 1095 -23.93 -18.84 15.55
CA VAL A 1095 -24.20 -19.36 16.89
C VAL A 1095 -25.02 -20.63 16.75
N ILE A 1096 -24.78 -21.63 17.58
CA ILE A 1096 -25.65 -22.80 17.65
C ILE A 1096 -26.76 -22.54 18.67
N LEU A 1097 -28.00 -22.56 18.21
CA LEU A 1097 -29.16 -22.65 19.10
C LEU A 1097 -29.27 -24.11 19.56
N VAL A 1098 -28.96 -24.32 20.84
CA VAL A 1098 -28.85 -25.66 21.43
C VAL A 1098 -30.23 -26.28 21.62
N GLU A 1099 -30.38 -27.50 21.15
CA GLU A 1099 -31.53 -28.37 21.38
C GLU A 1099 -31.22 -29.44 22.45
N GLU A 1100 -29.97 -29.94 22.50
CA GLU A 1100 -29.52 -31.00 23.42
C GLU A 1100 -28.03 -30.82 23.80
N ILE A 1101 -27.66 -31.10 25.06
CA ILE A 1101 -26.27 -31.30 25.48
C ILE A 1101 -26.17 -32.57 26.34
N ALA A 1102 -25.27 -33.48 26.01
CA ALA A 1102 -25.01 -34.70 26.76
C ALA A 1102 -23.50 -34.94 26.95
N PRO A 1103 -23.02 -35.29 28.16
CA PRO A 1103 -21.63 -35.71 28.37
C PRO A 1103 -21.28 -36.93 27.52
N LEU A 1104 -20.15 -36.91 26.79
CA LEU A 1104 -19.76 -38.00 25.89
C LEU A 1104 -19.78 -39.39 26.57
N PRO A 1105 -19.29 -39.57 27.82
CA PRO A 1105 -19.37 -40.88 28.50
C PRO A 1105 -20.79 -41.41 28.64
N SER A 1106 -21.79 -40.54 28.87
CA SER A 1106 -23.20 -40.96 28.97
C SER A 1106 -23.82 -41.33 27.62
N VAL A 1107 -23.37 -40.71 26.51
CA VAL A 1107 -23.81 -41.09 25.17
C VAL A 1107 -23.23 -42.46 24.79
N LEU A 1108 -21.95 -42.70 25.11
CA LEU A 1108 -21.29 -43.98 24.87
C LEU A 1108 -21.85 -45.11 25.75
N GLN A 1109 -22.07 -44.85 27.05
CA GLN A 1109 -22.68 -45.82 27.96
C GLN A 1109 -24.17 -46.07 27.65
N GLY A 1110 -24.90 -45.08 27.12
CA GLY A 1110 -26.26 -45.25 26.62
C GLY A 1110 -26.39 -46.22 25.44
N GLY A 1111 -25.28 -46.49 24.72
CA GLY A 1111 -25.20 -47.55 23.71
C GLY A 1111 -24.92 -48.95 24.30
N GLY A 1112 -24.54 -49.05 25.58
CA GLY A 1112 -24.14 -50.28 26.28
C GLY A 1112 -25.29 -51.22 26.64
N GLY A 1113 -26.18 -51.52 25.68
CA GLY A 1113 -27.42 -52.26 25.94
C GLY A 1113 -28.08 -52.86 24.69
N GLY A 1114 -27.29 -53.28 23.69
CA GLY A 1114 -27.79 -53.94 22.48
C GLY A 1114 -28.52 -52.99 21.51
N THR A 1115 -27.74 -52.17 20.79
CA THR A 1115 -28.11 -51.27 19.66
C THR A 1115 -29.61 -51.11 19.33
N ARG A 1116 -30.37 -50.51 20.26
CA ARG A 1116 -31.75 -50.07 20.02
C ARG A 1116 -31.78 -48.61 19.61
N SER A 1117 -31.76 -48.37 18.30
CA SER A 1117 -32.07 -47.06 17.73
C SER A 1117 -33.49 -46.64 18.15
N LEU A 1118 -33.62 -45.45 18.75
CA LEU A 1118 -34.87 -44.93 19.28
C LEU A 1118 -35.79 -44.44 18.15
N ALA A 1119 -36.56 -45.36 17.59
CA ALA A 1119 -37.65 -45.07 16.67
C ALA A 1119 -39.00 -45.50 17.26
N GLY A 1120 -39.83 -44.52 17.63
CA GLY A 1120 -41.30 -44.64 17.60
C GLY A 1120 -42.05 -44.97 18.89
N ARG A 1121 -43.00 -44.08 19.23
CA ARG A 1121 -44.40 -44.41 19.52
C ARG A 1121 -45.28 -43.37 18.80
N GLY A 1122 -46.47 -43.67 18.29
CA GLY A 1122 -47.13 -44.97 18.13
C GLY A 1122 -46.92 -45.60 16.73
N THR A 1123 -47.05 -46.92 16.54
CA THR A 1123 -48.29 -47.71 16.35
C THR A 1123 -48.95 -47.55 14.97
N ALA A 1124 -49.18 -48.61 14.18
CA ALA A 1124 -48.82 -50.03 14.36
C ALA A 1124 -48.87 -50.81 13.02
N GLY A 1125 -48.09 -51.89 12.93
CA GLY A 1125 -48.30 -53.01 11.99
C GLY A 1125 -47.95 -52.80 10.51
N ASP A 1126 -46.75 -53.20 10.10
CA ASP A 1126 -46.56 -54.35 9.19
C ASP A 1126 -45.08 -54.79 9.18
N GLY A 1127 -44.80 -56.04 8.78
CA GLY A 1127 -43.47 -56.64 8.76
C GLY A 1127 -42.75 -56.53 7.41
N THR A 1128 -42.10 -55.40 7.13
CA THR A 1128 -41.32 -55.19 5.90
C THR A 1128 -39.82 -54.97 6.16
N ARG A 1129 -38.97 -55.66 5.40
CA ARG A 1129 -37.53 -55.34 5.31
C ARG A 1129 -37.36 -54.02 4.56
N ARG A 1130 -36.47 -53.13 5.03
CA ARG A 1130 -36.15 -51.88 4.31
C ARG A 1130 -35.35 -52.21 3.06
N HIS A 1131 -36.03 -52.29 1.91
CA HIS A 1131 -35.37 -52.35 0.61
C HIS A 1131 -34.51 -51.09 0.39
N ALA A 1132 -33.31 -51.28 -0.18
CA ALA A 1132 -32.55 -50.16 -0.70
C ALA A 1132 -33.25 -49.61 -1.95
N HIS A 1133 -33.23 -48.30 -2.12
CA HIS A 1133 -33.91 -47.58 -3.20
C HIS A 1133 -32.99 -47.37 -4.42
N ALA A 1134 -31.69 -47.19 -4.19
CA ALA A 1134 -30.68 -47.15 -5.23
C ALA A 1134 -29.32 -47.62 -4.68
N CYS A 1135 -28.53 -48.28 -5.54
CA CYS A 1135 -27.11 -48.50 -5.33
C CYS A 1135 -26.35 -47.64 -6.34
N ARG A 1136 -25.27 -46.97 -5.92
CA ARG A 1136 -24.48 -46.05 -6.75
C ARG A 1136 -23.01 -46.43 -6.68
N ILE A 1137 -22.36 -46.61 -7.82
CA ILE A 1137 -20.91 -46.85 -7.93
C ILE A 1137 -20.27 -45.62 -8.56
N ARG A 1138 -19.18 -45.10 -7.98
CA ARG A 1138 -18.38 -44.01 -8.54
C ARG A 1138 -17.14 -44.54 -9.27
N LEU A 1139 -16.87 -44.02 -10.47
CA LEU A 1139 -15.87 -44.55 -11.38
C LEU A 1139 -15.18 -43.38 -12.11
N ARG A 1140 -13.85 -43.27 -12.01
CA ARG A 1140 -13.09 -42.20 -12.70
C ARG A 1140 -12.74 -42.61 -14.12
N ALA A 1141 -12.97 -41.72 -15.09
CA ALA A 1141 -12.80 -42.01 -16.51
C ALA A 1141 -11.35 -42.25 -16.97
N GLU A 1142 -10.37 -41.85 -16.17
CA GLU A 1142 -8.93 -41.93 -16.49
C GLU A 1142 -8.26 -43.25 -16.07
N ALA A 1143 -9.03 -44.23 -15.59
CA ALA A 1143 -8.50 -45.53 -15.21
C ALA A 1143 -7.99 -46.32 -16.45
N PRO A 1144 -6.77 -46.88 -16.44
CA PRO A 1144 -6.35 -47.81 -17.48
C PRO A 1144 -7.23 -49.07 -17.49
N GLU A 1145 -7.39 -49.69 -18.66
CA GLU A 1145 -8.16 -50.93 -18.87
C GLU A 1145 -9.66 -50.85 -18.47
N VAL A 1146 -10.34 -49.76 -18.79
CA VAL A 1146 -11.78 -49.55 -18.52
C VAL A 1146 -12.67 -50.75 -18.91
N ASP A 1147 -12.44 -51.40 -20.05
CA ASP A 1147 -13.22 -52.58 -20.47
C ASP A 1147 -13.01 -53.80 -19.57
N SER A 1148 -11.79 -54.00 -19.05
CA SER A 1148 -11.45 -55.06 -18.09
C SER A 1148 -12.15 -54.80 -16.75
N LEU A 1149 -12.03 -53.56 -16.26
CA LEU A 1149 -12.67 -53.06 -15.04
C LEU A 1149 -14.19 -53.19 -15.08
N LEU A 1150 -14.83 -52.78 -16.20
CA LEU A 1150 -16.27 -52.94 -16.43
C LEU A 1150 -16.68 -54.41 -16.57
N GLY A 1151 -15.80 -55.28 -17.06
CA GLY A 1151 -15.98 -56.74 -17.04
C GLY A 1151 -16.09 -57.27 -15.61
N SER A 1152 -15.11 -56.98 -14.76
CA SER A 1152 -15.11 -57.39 -13.34
C SER A 1152 -16.30 -56.82 -12.56
N LEU A 1153 -16.64 -55.54 -12.75
CA LEU A 1153 -17.82 -54.93 -12.11
C LEU A 1153 -19.13 -55.61 -12.56
N ARG A 1154 -19.28 -55.94 -13.85
CA ARG A 1154 -20.45 -56.68 -14.34
C ARG A 1154 -20.55 -58.08 -13.72
N GLN A 1155 -19.43 -58.77 -13.51
CA GLN A 1155 -19.42 -60.08 -12.85
C GLN A 1155 -19.85 -59.96 -11.38
N ILE A 1156 -19.24 -59.05 -10.61
CA ILE A 1156 -19.58 -58.84 -9.19
C ILE A 1156 -21.06 -58.47 -9.03
N CYS A 1157 -21.59 -57.59 -9.90
CA CYS A 1157 -23.02 -57.23 -9.91
C CYS A 1157 -23.95 -58.32 -10.49
N GLN A 1158 -23.43 -59.39 -11.10
CA GLN A 1158 -24.21 -60.58 -11.48
C GLN A 1158 -24.25 -61.63 -10.36
N GLU A 1159 -23.14 -61.81 -9.63
CA GLU A 1159 -23.05 -62.67 -8.44
C GLU A 1159 -23.99 -62.19 -7.33
N HIS A 1160 -24.03 -60.88 -7.07
CA HIS A 1160 -24.86 -60.24 -6.04
C HIS A 1160 -26.15 -59.63 -6.63
N ARG A 1161 -26.89 -60.40 -7.43
CA ARG A 1161 -28.15 -59.97 -8.05
C ARG A 1161 -29.28 -59.81 -7.04
N GLY A 1162 -30.03 -58.70 -7.13
CA GLY A 1162 -31.08 -58.37 -6.15
C GLY A 1162 -32.13 -57.41 -6.67
N GLY A 1163 -32.82 -56.73 -5.74
CA GLY A 1163 -33.96 -55.86 -6.07
C GLY A 1163 -33.61 -54.41 -6.38
N THR A 1164 -32.40 -53.96 -6.06
CA THR A 1164 -32.05 -52.52 -6.02
C THR A 1164 -31.53 -52.03 -7.37
N PRO A 1165 -32.07 -50.93 -7.94
CA PRO A 1165 -31.56 -50.39 -9.20
C PRO A 1165 -30.15 -49.79 -9.01
N LEU A 1166 -29.24 -50.20 -9.88
CA LEU A 1166 -27.85 -49.75 -9.90
C LEU A 1166 -27.67 -48.51 -10.81
N PHE A 1167 -26.88 -47.55 -10.35
CA PHE A 1167 -26.42 -46.38 -11.09
C PHE A 1167 -24.90 -46.29 -11.04
N VAL A 1168 -24.27 -45.90 -12.15
CA VAL A 1168 -22.83 -45.67 -12.24
C VAL A 1168 -22.59 -44.19 -12.48
N HIS A 1169 -21.89 -43.55 -11.55
CA HIS A 1169 -21.44 -42.17 -11.58
C HIS A 1169 -20.05 -42.11 -12.21
N VAL A 1170 -19.98 -41.76 -13.50
CA VAL A 1170 -18.72 -41.59 -14.22
C VAL A 1170 -18.20 -40.17 -14.00
N LEU A 1171 -17.05 -40.07 -13.35
CA LEU A 1171 -16.37 -38.81 -13.04
C LEU A 1171 -15.40 -38.46 -14.17
N LEU A 1172 -15.70 -37.39 -14.91
CA LEU A 1172 -14.84 -36.77 -15.91
C LEU A 1172 -14.22 -35.48 -15.33
N PRO A 1173 -13.11 -34.94 -15.89
CA PRO A 1173 -12.39 -33.82 -15.29
C PRO A 1173 -13.20 -32.53 -15.05
N GLU A 1174 -14.27 -32.30 -15.82
CA GLU A 1174 -15.11 -31.09 -15.71
C GLU A 1174 -16.59 -31.37 -15.35
N HIS A 1175 -17.05 -32.63 -15.34
CA HIS A 1175 -18.46 -32.96 -15.07
C HIS A 1175 -18.66 -34.44 -14.65
N GLU A 1176 -19.82 -34.74 -14.06
CA GLU A 1176 -20.25 -36.09 -13.67
C GLU A 1176 -21.38 -36.59 -14.59
N VAL A 1177 -21.29 -37.83 -15.06
CA VAL A 1177 -22.32 -38.48 -15.89
C VAL A 1177 -22.89 -39.68 -15.15
N VAL A 1178 -24.20 -39.64 -14.85
CA VAL A 1178 -24.89 -40.70 -14.10
C VAL A 1178 -25.66 -41.62 -15.05
N VAL A 1179 -25.24 -42.88 -15.14
CA VAL A 1179 -25.82 -43.90 -16.02
C VAL A 1179 -26.57 -44.95 -15.20
N LYS A 1180 -27.86 -45.19 -15.49
CA LYS A 1180 -28.62 -46.29 -14.87
C LYS A 1180 -28.24 -47.62 -15.54
N ALA A 1181 -27.79 -48.60 -14.77
CA ALA A 1181 -27.30 -49.89 -15.26
C ALA A 1181 -28.47 -50.86 -15.54
N SER A 1182 -29.22 -50.62 -16.61
CA SER A 1182 -30.32 -51.46 -17.07
C SER A 1182 -29.90 -52.94 -17.22
N GLY A 1183 -30.61 -53.85 -16.54
CA GLY A 1183 -30.33 -55.29 -16.53
C GLY A 1183 -29.47 -55.82 -15.37
N TYR A 1184 -28.91 -54.92 -14.55
CA TYR A 1184 -28.04 -55.23 -13.41
C TYR A 1184 -28.60 -54.67 -12.08
N PRO A 1185 -29.79 -55.09 -11.62
CA PRO A 1185 -30.23 -54.79 -10.26
C PRO A 1185 -29.45 -55.67 -9.26
N VAL A 1186 -29.00 -55.07 -8.17
CA VAL A 1186 -28.11 -55.71 -7.17
C VAL A 1186 -28.79 -55.81 -5.82
N GLU A 1187 -28.31 -56.70 -4.96
CA GLU A 1187 -28.57 -56.63 -3.53
C GLU A 1187 -27.35 -55.99 -2.86
N PRO A 1188 -27.48 -54.81 -2.22
CA PRO A 1188 -26.35 -54.11 -1.63
C PRO A 1188 -26.01 -54.68 -0.25
N ASP A 1189 -25.53 -55.92 -0.24
CA ASP A 1189 -24.94 -56.55 0.94
C ASP A 1189 -23.49 -56.06 1.19
N PRO A 1190 -22.92 -56.30 2.39
CA PRO A 1190 -21.56 -55.84 2.71
C PRO A 1190 -20.45 -56.48 1.85
N GLU A 1191 -20.67 -57.66 1.28
CA GLU A 1191 -19.68 -58.38 0.48
C GLU A 1191 -19.61 -57.81 -0.94
N LEU A 1192 -20.74 -57.40 -1.54
CA LEU A 1192 -20.77 -56.57 -2.75
C LEU A 1192 -19.95 -55.29 -2.55
N VAL A 1193 -20.18 -54.57 -1.44
CA VAL A 1193 -19.49 -53.31 -1.14
C VAL A 1193 -17.98 -53.55 -1.03
N GLU A 1194 -17.54 -54.51 -0.21
CA GLU A 1194 -16.11 -54.80 -0.05
C GLU A 1194 -15.44 -55.22 -1.37
N LYS A 1195 -16.10 -56.05 -2.19
CA LYS A 1195 -15.57 -56.48 -3.50
C LYS A 1195 -15.38 -55.30 -4.46
N ILE A 1196 -16.30 -54.35 -4.49
CA ILE A 1196 -16.22 -53.19 -5.39
C ILE A 1196 -15.24 -52.14 -4.86
N GLU A 1197 -15.22 -51.87 -3.56
CA GLU A 1197 -14.27 -50.91 -2.98
C GLU A 1197 -12.82 -51.42 -2.99
N ARG A 1198 -12.61 -52.74 -2.93
CA ARG A 1198 -11.30 -53.34 -3.20
C ARG A 1198 -10.83 -53.17 -4.66
N LEU A 1199 -11.77 -52.96 -5.60
CA LEU A 1199 -11.50 -52.78 -7.03
C LEU A 1199 -11.36 -51.29 -7.44
N LEU A 1200 -12.10 -50.38 -6.77
CA LEU A 1200 -12.20 -48.96 -7.14
C LEU A 1200 -11.65 -47.98 -6.10
N GLY A 1201 -11.31 -48.46 -4.89
CA GLY A 1201 -10.98 -47.66 -3.72
C GLY A 1201 -12.16 -47.52 -2.74
N PRO A 1202 -11.89 -47.12 -1.47
CA PRO A 1202 -12.93 -46.87 -0.47
C PRO A 1202 -13.84 -45.69 -0.87
N ASP A 1203 -15.06 -45.66 -0.31
CA ASP A 1203 -16.14 -44.72 -0.63
C ASP A 1203 -16.61 -44.76 -2.10
N ALA A 1204 -16.25 -45.81 -2.85
CA ALA A 1204 -16.65 -45.98 -4.24
C ALA A 1204 -18.11 -46.47 -4.39
N VAL A 1205 -18.72 -47.03 -3.33
CA VAL A 1205 -20.12 -47.47 -3.33
C VAL A 1205 -20.95 -46.61 -2.38
N THR A 1206 -22.16 -46.22 -2.79
CA THR A 1206 -23.13 -45.52 -1.93
C THR A 1206 -24.50 -46.16 -2.08
N VAL A 1207 -25.12 -46.52 -0.97
CA VAL A 1207 -26.42 -47.21 -0.93
C VAL A 1207 -27.47 -46.31 -0.30
N GLU A 1208 -28.50 -45.98 -1.07
CA GLU A 1208 -29.57 -45.08 -0.64
C GLU A 1208 -30.76 -45.89 -0.13
N TYR A 1209 -31.03 -45.79 1.17
CA TYR A 1209 -32.21 -46.36 1.82
C TYR A 1209 -33.27 -45.27 2.04
N ALA A 1210 -34.55 -45.60 1.84
CA ALA A 1210 -35.64 -44.65 2.02
C ALA A 1210 -35.67 -44.10 3.47
N GLY A 1211 -35.55 -42.78 3.63
CA GLY A 1211 -35.50 -42.11 4.94
C GLY A 1211 -34.36 -41.11 5.15
N ARG A 1212 -33.48 -40.90 4.16
CA ARG A 1212 -32.57 -39.74 4.08
C ARG A 1212 -32.87 -38.91 2.83
N ALA A 1213 -32.89 -37.60 3.02
CA ALA A 1213 -32.87 -36.53 2.02
C ALA A 1213 -32.12 -35.34 2.65
#